data_AF-A0A1Z8RKZ6-F1
#
_entry.id   AF-A0A1Z8RKZ6-F1
#
_cell.length_a   1.000
_cell.length_b   1.000
_cell.length_c   1.000
_cell.angle_alpha   90.00
_cell.angle_beta   90.00
_cell.angle_gamma   90.00
#
_symmetry.space_group_name_H-M   'P 1'
#
loop_
_entity.id
_entity.type
_entity.pdbx_description
1 polymer ?
#
loop_
_entity_poly.entity_id
_entity_poly.type
_entity_poly.pdbx_seq_one_letter_code
_entity_poly.pdbx_strand_id
1 'polypeptide(L)'
;MPKTNQKKILYFIIVLVASTFKVSLLGDTYRIFWGTHKGLTSPIYDSAPFSNVYLNDSVSDPYELRGFDLAGTSLNDLANDSDGTNTTYNGDLVELGFFASALGSDSAVDGTGGNADTVATNLFQGTWVPLTSKTVIGHDFGASKDVVAGQFYFESVFDDTLSYSNHNENADSGYTLTGSDRDDTITTLDDRIALMTGTTPIGMRFYDIDVSNSSAGGGGTTKDTDGTTRYNTIMNPNWLWPDSSDGLVENFFLHDASTPANLDSNLVYEFDNTTYGSGGTNVSFIGTSNASVGTDDLVATIAYHDGSSNLDVSDSGIGSTVVSAFDGSGTIYGANDDNVLTINSYANNSGANAYEFTGDFYNASSGTASTDLTIVKTGTGDQTLSGNINLAGDKGFLNVQEGTLTLKPGTADSQSVEYLTGSASGTRILALDNTSVNDGTIVEFGLANTTSGDFGGTISLTGSGAANESKIKVSSGTATADYAKEQTFSGAIDGGDTLVKDGVGRLVLTGDSTTSFTGNITVEDGTLVIGDGSSDGTNLDNDNTITINKGKLEIADNESVTLTAQGSSGSGKSMIGGKGTISTVTIGDASGEVDYISPGRGISSSLTPSQKGVNIDASTDSIGALTVTTLNWNSGGVFDWQIKDFDPSGGTAGTDWDKLNFTTLNFESGQTFDINILAVQNDGTAGNVSNNSNTWNEYATNNGFLFLQGTTVNNLSDGDVTSSFNIRSDDFNYQIGHYYGDWGVYKDGGNFYLTYSAVPEPSTYIMVTGLFLLPGWRWIRRLRATAKGDEQSEV
;
A
#
# COMPACT_ATOMS: atom_id res chain seq x y z
N MET A 1 -62.24 -13.23 36.77
CA MET A 1 -61.04 -13.63 36.01
C MET A 1 -60.23 -14.62 36.84
N PRO A 2 -59.67 -15.68 36.24
CA PRO A 2 -59.04 -16.78 36.99
C PRO A 2 -57.68 -16.36 37.55
N LYS A 3 -57.38 -16.81 38.78
CA LYS A 3 -56.16 -16.49 39.57
C LYS A 3 -54.83 -16.77 38.84
N THR A 4 -54.85 -17.57 37.77
CA THR A 4 -53.70 -17.89 36.93
C THR A 4 -53.22 -16.70 36.07
N ASN A 5 -54.12 -15.79 35.70
CA ASN A 5 -53.76 -14.61 34.91
C ASN A 5 -53.16 -13.48 35.78
N GLN A 6 -53.48 -13.43 37.07
CA GLN A 6 -52.90 -12.44 37.98
C GLN A 6 -51.41 -12.71 38.24
N LYS A 7 -50.97 -13.97 38.32
CA LYS A 7 -49.53 -14.27 38.45
C LYS A 7 -48.74 -13.94 37.20
N LYS A 8 -49.28 -14.17 36.00
CA LYS A 8 -48.61 -13.79 34.74
C LYS A 8 -48.58 -12.27 34.54
N ILE A 9 -49.65 -11.57 34.87
CA ILE A 9 -49.70 -10.09 34.83
C ILE A 9 -48.76 -9.50 35.89
N LEU A 10 -48.69 -10.07 37.10
CA LEU A 10 -47.77 -9.61 38.13
C LEU A 10 -46.30 -9.90 37.76
N TYR A 11 -46.00 -11.04 37.13
CA TYR A 11 -44.65 -11.34 36.64
C TYR A 11 -44.29 -10.45 35.44
N PHE A 12 -45.23 -10.17 34.55
CA PHE A 12 -45.02 -9.25 33.42
C PHE A 12 -44.87 -7.80 33.91
N ILE A 13 -45.61 -7.38 34.93
CA ILE A 13 -45.43 -6.07 35.58
C ILE A 13 -44.12 -6.02 36.36
N ILE A 14 -43.68 -7.10 37.04
CA ILE A 14 -42.38 -7.13 37.74
C ILE A 14 -41.23 -7.10 36.74
N VAL A 15 -41.31 -7.80 35.61
CA VAL A 15 -40.28 -7.76 34.56
C VAL A 15 -40.32 -6.43 33.79
N LEU A 16 -41.50 -5.85 33.55
CA LEU A 16 -41.63 -4.53 32.93
C LEU A 16 -41.14 -3.42 33.89
N VAL A 17 -41.47 -3.49 35.19
CA VAL A 17 -40.98 -2.55 36.21
C VAL A 17 -39.48 -2.73 36.46
N ALA A 18 -38.94 -3.94 36.43
CA ALA A 18 -37.49 -4.16 36.51
C ALA A 18 -36.72 -3.67 35.26
N SER A 19 -37.41 -3.49 34.12
CA SER A 19 -36.82 -2.92 32.89
C SER A 19 -37.15 -1.44 32.65
N THR A 20 -38.02 -0.82 33.47
CA THR A 20 -38.40 0.60 33.36
C THR A 20 -38.24 1.43 34.63
N PHE A 21 -37.89 0.83 35.77
CA PHE A 21 -37.44 1.55 36.95
C PHE A 21 -35.94 1.38 37.13
N LYS A 22 -35.22 2.51 37.06
CA LYS A 22 -33.90 2.70 37.66
C LYS A 22 -33.95 2.12 39.08
N VAL A 23 -33.37 0.94 39.29
CA VAL A 23 -32.70 0.68 40.56
C VAL A 23 -31.36 1.36 40.39
N SER A 24 -31.30 2.68 40.64
CA SER A 24 -30.03 3.22 41.08
C SER A 24 -29.74 2.48 42.39
N LEU A 25 -28.54 1.91 42.49
CA LEU A 25 -27.99 1.57 43.79
C LEU A 25 -27.79 2.91 44.51
N LEU A 26 -28.85 3.36 45.19
CA LEU A 26 -28.83 4.48 46.10
C LEU A 26 -27.72 4.24 47.14
N GLY A 27 -26.58 4.94 47.02
CA GLY A 27 -25.60 5.07 48.09
C GLY A 27 -24.16 4.61 47.82
N ASP A 28 -23.78 4.21 46.60
CA ASP A 28 -22.38 3.89 46.29
C ASP A 28 -21.63 5.16 45.84
N THR A 29 -20.59 5.55 46.59
CA THR A 29 -19.67 6.63 46.25
C THR A 29 -18.41 6.03 45.64
N TYR A 30 -18.23 6.18 44.33
CA TYR A 30 -17.03 5.72 43.62
C TYR A 30 -15.94 6.79 43.69
N ARG A 31 -14.69 6.38 43.90
CA ARG A 31 -13.54 7.29 43.97
C ARG A 31 -12.43 6.82 43.06
N ILE A 32 -11.84 7.75 42.34
CA ILE A 32 -10.72 7.49 41.46
C ILE A 32 -9.60 8.45 41.82
N PHE A 33 -8.47 7.91 42.25
CA PHE A 33 -7.24 8.65 42.50
C PHE A 33 -6.34 8.54 41.29
N TRP A 34 -5.90 9.65 40.72
CA TRP A 34 -5.13 9.63 39.48
C TRP A 34 -4.17 10.82 39.38
N GLY A 35 -3.01 10.60 38.78
CA GLY A 35 -1.96 11.62 38.65
C GLY A 35 -0.62 11.07 38.22
N THR A 36 0.36 11.95 38.05
CA THR A 36 1.71 11.62 37.56
C THR A 36 2.70 11.18 38.64
N HIS A 37 2.27 11.13 39.90
CA HIS A 37 3.13 10.88 41.07
C HIS A 37 3.56 9.41 41.25
N LYS A 38 4.64 9.21 42.03
CA LYS A 38 5.32 7.92 42.33
C LYS A 38 4.55 6.95 43.25
N GLY A 39 3.25 6.76 43.01
CA GLY A 39 2.42 5.76 43.67
C GLY A 39 2.24 5.92 45.19
N LEU A 40 1.93 4.81 45.87
CA LEU A 40 1.57 4.76 47.31
C LEU A 40 2.67 5.23 48.27
N THR A 41 3.92 5.27 47.82
CA THR A 41 5.07 5.80 48.58
C THR A 41 5.34 7.27 48.31
N SER A 42 4.60 7.87 47.38
CA SER A 42 4.62 9.31 47.17
C SER A 42 4.25 10.01 48.48
N PRO A 43 4.95 11.09 48.85
CA PRO A 43 4.55 11.94 49.98
C PRO A 43 3.10 12.44 49.88
N ILE A 44 2.48 12.36 48.69
CA ILE A 44 1.13 12.84 48.37
C ILE A 44 0.06 11.77 48.64
N TYR A 45 0.40 10.48 48.72
CA TYR A 45 -0.56 9.41 49.01
C TYR A 45 -0.82 9.29 50.53
N ASP A 46 -1.70 10.14 51.07
CA ASP A 46 -2.29 9.91 52.40
C ASP A 46 -3.58 9.11 52.23
N SER A 47 -3.64 7.92 52.82
CA SER A 47 -4.83 7.06 52.91
C SER A 47 -6.04 7.69 53.63
N ALA A 48 -5.91 8.93 54.14
CA ALA A 48 -6.99 9.71 54.72
C ALA A 48 -7.43 10.84 53.76
N PRO A 49 -8.75 11.14 53.63
CA PRO A 49 -9.21 12.30 52.88
C PRO A 49 -8.54 13.57 53.44
N PHE A 50 -7.59 14.12 52.68
CA PHE A 50 -6.92 15.39 52.90
C PHE A 50 -6.53 15.73 54.35
N SER A 51 -5.77 14.86 55.03
CA SER A 51 -5.08 15.27 56.26
C SER A 51 -3.71 15.90 55.96
N ASN A 52 -3.71 17.12 55.42
CA ASN A 52 -2.59 18.08 55.54
C ASN A 52 -1.18 17.62 55.10
N VAL A 53 -1.04 16.74 54.10
CA VAL A 53 0.29 16.47 53.51
C VAL A 53 0.51 17.38 52.30
N TYR A 54 0.70 18.66 52.60
CA TYR A 54 1.11 19.67 51.63
C TYR A 54 2.63 19.75 51.64
N LEU A 55 3.27 19.07 50.70
CA LEU A 55 4.71 19.19 50.49
C LEU A 55 4.96 19.69 49.07
N ASN A 56 5.70 20.80 49.01
CA ASN A 56 6.27 21.40 47.83
C ASN A 56 7.26 20.38 47.24
N ASP A 57 6.78 19.53 46.33
CA ASP A 57 7.63 18.58 45.62
C ASP A 57 8.26 19.29 44.42
N SER A 58 9.23 20.16 44.71
CA SER A 58 10.12 20.73 43.69
C SER A 58 11.11 19.68 43.16
N VAL A 59 10.85 18.38 43.32
CA VAL A 59 11.69 17.32 42.78
C VAL A 59 11.19 17.01 41.38
N SER A 60 11.99 17.36 40.36
CA SER A 60 11.69 17.00 38.97
C SER A 60 11.43 15.50 38.88
N ASP A 61 10.21 15.13 38.49
CA ASP A 61 9.92 13.75 38.09
C ASP A 61 10.39 13.61 36.65
N PRO A 62 11.24 12.63 36.28
CA PRO A 62 11.64 12.45 34.87
C PRO A 62 10.48 12.12 33.92
N TYR A 63 9.27 11.86 34.43
CA TYR A 63 8.09 11.44 33.66
C TYR A 63 6.96 12.47 33.72
N GLU A 64 7.19 13.61 33.10
CA GLU A 64 6.22 14.71 32.93
C GLU A 64 5.42 14.53 31.64
N LEU A 65 4.15 14.98 31.64
CA LEU A 65 3.36 15.03 30.42
C LEU A 65 3.81 16.21 29.55
N ARG A 66 3.97 15.98 28.25
CA ARG A 66 4.59 16.94 27.33
C ARG A 66 3.81 17.16 26.05
N GLY A 67 4.11 18.26 25.38
CA GLY A 67 3.53 18.65 24.10
C GLY A 67 4.61 19.15 23.12
N PHE A 68 4.30 19.08 21.83
CA PHE A 68 5.14 19.61 20.76
C PHE A 68 4.60 20.94 20.28
N ASP A 69 5.50 21.89 20.02
CA ASP A 69 5.14 23.08 19.26
C ASP A 69 4.67 22.73 17.83
N LEU A 70 4.17 23.75 17.12
CA LEU A 70 3.58 23.60 15.80
C LEU A 70 4.60 23.06 14.80
N ALA A 71 5.86 23.46 14.97
CA ALA A 71 6.97 23.00 14.16
C ALA A 71 7.36 21.53 14.46
N GLY A 72 7.00 21.00 15.64
CA GLY A 72 7.46 19.69 16.11
C GLY A 72 8.89 19.71 16.65
N THR A 73 9.51 20.88 16.80
CA THR A 73 10.93 21.03 17.14
C THR A 73 11.18 21.26 18.63
N SER A 74 10.19 21.79 19.34
CA SER A 74 10.28 22.04 20.78
C SER A 74 9.35 21.10 21.52
N LEU A 75 9.92 20.23 22.34
CA LEU A 75 9.20 19.39 23.29
C LEU A 75 9.28 20.06 24.66
N ASN A 76 8.14 20.40 25.24
CA ASN A 76 8.06 21.04 26.56
C ASN A 76 6.99 20.36 27.41
N ASP A 77 7.12 20.51 28.72
CA ASP A 77 6.09 20.07 29.67
C ASP A 77 4.81 20.84 29.44
N LEU A 78 3.68 20.13 29.51
CA LEU A 78 2.37 20.72 29.32
C LEU A 78 2.14 21.84 30.34
N ALA A 79 1.62 22.95 29.88
CA ALA A 79 1.56 24.17 30.66
C ALA A 79 0.69 23.98 31.92
N ASN A 80 1.23 24.46 33.04
CA ASN A 80 0.49 24.52 34.29
C ASN A 80 -0.41 25.75 34.39
N ASP A 81 -1.44 25.65 35.21
CA ASP A 81 -2.32 26.76 35.61
C ASP A 81 -1.55 27.77 36.48
N SER A 82 -0.84 28.70 35.83
CA SER A 82 0.23 29.50 36.44
C SER A 82 -0.20 30.76 37.22
N ASP A 83 -1.50 30.96 37.50
CA ASP A 83 -1.98 32.14 38.23
C ASP A 83 -2.37 31.79 39.68
N GLY A 84 -1.36 31.76 40.56
CA GLY A 84 -1.36 31.28 41.94
C GLY A 84 -2.35 31.87 42.95
N THR A 85 -3.54 32.35 42.54
CA THR A 85 -4.76 32.45 43.36
C THR A 85 -6.09 32.52 42.55
N ASN A 86 -6.17 32.33 41.22
CA ASN A 86 -7.35 32.79 40.46
C ASN A 86 -7.95 31.91 39.33
N THR A 87 -9.23 32.18 39.07
CA THR A 87 -10.28 31.48 38.34
C THR A 87 -10.14 31.29 36.82
N THR A 88 -8.95 31.48 36.23
CA THR A 88 -8.81 31.72 34.78
C THR A 88 -8.54 30.44 33.96
N TYR A 89 -8.00 29.38 34.57
CA TYR A 89 -7.82 28.06 33.94
C TYR A 89 -7.11 28.10 32.60
N ASN A 90 -5.84 28.44 32.62
CA ASN A 90 -5.05 28.66 31.42
C ASN A 90 -3.95 27.63 31.17
N GLY A 91 -3.97 26.51 31.89
CA GLY A 91 -3.10 25.37 31.63
C GLY A 91 -3.71 24.40 30.60
N ASP A 92 -2.90 23.42 30.22
CA ASP A 92 -3.33 22.31 29.37
C ASP A 92 -4.34 21.39 30.07
N LEU A 93 -5.00 20.50 29.33
CA LEU A 93 -6.13 19.72 29.85
C LEU A 93 -5.81 18.24 30.06
N VAL A 94 -6.52 17.64 31.01
CA VAL A 94 -6.53 16.20 31.24
C VAL A 94 -7.94 15.74 31.59
N GLU A 95 -8.29 14.51 31.24
CA GLU A 95 -9.60 13.95 31.57
C GLU A 95 -9.56 12.46 31.82
N LEU A 96 -10.47 12.03 32.70
CA LEU A 96 -10.81 10.63 32.88
C LEU A 96 -11.85 10.23 31.84
N GLY A 97 -11.82 8.98 31.38
CA GLY A 97 -12.86 8.45 30.49
C GLY A 97 -12.74 6.96 30.25
N PHE A 98 -13.52 6.49 29.29
CA PHE A 98 -13.54 5.11 28.81
C PHE A 98 -13.76 5.09 27.31
N PHE A 99 -13.70 3.90 26.71
CA PHE A 99 -14.00 3.71 25.29
C PHE A 99 -15.37 3.05 25.10
N ALA A 100 -16.14 3.53 24.13
CA ALA A 100 -17.36 2.91 23.64
C ALA A 100 -17.07 2.18 22.32
N SER A 101 -17.21 0.86 22.33
CA SER A 101 -17.02 -0.01 21.15
C SER A 101 -18.02 0.25 20.02
N ALA A 102 -19.18 0.81 20.35
CA ALA A 102 -20.17 1.29 19.40
C ALA A 102 -20.99 2.41 20.05
N LEU A 103 -21.24 3.47 19.29
CA LEU A 103 -22.19 4.50 19.69
C LEU A 103 -23.63 3.99 19.48
N GLY A 104 -24.57 4.62 20.19
CA GLY A 104 -26.00 4.40 20.03
C GLY A 104 -26.51 4.54 18.59
N SER A 105 -27.80 4.26 18.40
CA SER A 105 -28.44 4.42 17.08
C SER A 105 -28.52 5.87 16.57
N ASP A 106 -28.19 6.84 17.42
CA ASP A 106 -28.01 8.26 17.12
C ASP A 106 -26.57 8.63 16.71
N SER A 107 -25.63 7.68 16.76
CA SER A 107 -24.23 7.87 16.36
C SER A 107 -23.55 9.04 17.09
N ALA A 108 -23.96 9.29 18.33
CA ALA A 108 -23.42 10.34 19.17
C ALA A 108 -23.00 9.76 20.52
N VAL A 109 -21.97 10.34 21.10
CA VAL A 109 -21.57 10.05 22.48
C VAL A 109 -22.71 10.49 23.42
N ASP A 110 -23.04 9.65 24.42
CA ASP A 110 -24.04 9.87 25.47
C ASP A 110 -25.47 9.48 25.16
N GLY A 111 -25.66 8.52 24.25
CA GLY A 111 -26.99 8.00 23.98
C GLY A 111 -27.59 7.29 25.22
N THR A 112 -28.92 7.34 25.36
CA THR A 112 -29.65 6.76 26.50
C THR A 112 -30.74 5.79 26.07
N GLY A 113 -31.08 4.82 26.92
CA GLY A 113 -32.15 3.86 26.65
C GLY A 113 -31.90 3.03 25.39
N GLY A 114 -32.74 3.20 24.37
CA GLY A 114 -32.56 2.53 23.07
C GLY A 114 -31.38 3.04 22.24
N ASN A 115 -30.83 4.19 22.61
CA ASN A 115 -29.63 4.77 22.04
C ASN A 115 -28.40 4.56 22.93
N ALA A 116 -28.47 3.74 23.98
CA ALA A 116 -27.32 3.57 24.87
C ALA A 116 -26.05 3.13 24.13
N ASP A 117 -24.94 3.81 24.42
CA ASP A 117 -23.62 3.44 23.93
C ASP A 117 -23.20 2.07 24.48
N THR A 118 -22.39 1.34 23.70
CA THR A 118 -21.86 0.04 24.11
C THR A 118 -20.42 0.21 24.61
N VAL A 119 -20.23 0.09 25.93
CA VAL A 119 -18.92 0.13 26.58
C VAL A 119 -17.98 -0.92 26.00
N ALA A 120 -16.76 -0.51 25.67
CA ALA A 120 -15.70 -1.41 25.24
C ALA A 120 -15.16 -2.22 26.42
N THR A 121 -14.87 -3.49 26.17
CA THR A 121 -14.13 -4.34 27.12
C THR A 121 -12.64 -4.42 26.81
N ASN A 122 -12.24 -3.92 25.63
CA ASN A 122 -10.86 -3.87 25.20
C ASN A 122 -10.35 -2.43 25.22
N LEU A 123 -9.05 -2.27 25.42
CA LEU A 123 -8.39 -0.96 25.40
C LEU A 123 -8.45 -0.36 23.98
N PHE A 124 -8.67 0.95 23.90
CA PHE A 124 -8.70 1.75 22.68
C PHE A 124 -9.68 1.29 21.59
N GLN A 125 -10.74 0.57 21.96
CA GLN A 125 -11.74 0.09 21.00
C GLN A 125 -12.90 1.07 20.87
N GLY A 126 -13.05 1.67 19.68
CA GLY A 126 -14.12 2.61 19.34
C GLY A 126 -13.85 4.03 19.86
N THR A 127 -14.91 4.73 20.24
CA THR A 127 -14.88 6.17 20.52
C THR A 127 -14.60 6.45 21.99
N TRP A 128 -13.73 7.43 22.28
CA TRP A 128 -13.49 7.90 23.64
C TRP A 128 -14.70 8.66 24.20
N VAL A 129 -15.12 8.29 25.40
CA VAL A 129 -16.23 8.91 26.15
C VAL A 129 -15.68 9.48 27.46
N PRO A 130 -15.68 10.81 27.61
CA PRO A 130 -15.14 11.44 28.82
C PRO A 130 -16.02 11.18 30.06
N LEU A 131 -15.41 11.20 31.23
CA LEU A 131 -16.05 11.21 32.54
C LEU A 131 -15.75 12.50 33.32
N THR A 132 -14.90 13.37 32.79
CA THR A 132 -14.62 14.73 33.27
C THR A 132 -14.60 15.67 32.05
N SER A 133 -15.11 16.91 32.17
CA SER A 133 -15.19 17.89 31.09
C SER A 133 -14.14 19.01 31.16
N LYS A 134 -13.58 19.35 32.35
CA LYS A 134 -12.65 20.49 32.51
C LYS A 134 -11.61 20.27 33.62
N THR A 135 -10.63 19.40 33.40
CA THR A 135 -9.50 19.23 34.34
C THR A 135 -8.24 19.85 33.76
N VAL A 136 -7.62 20.81 34.46
CA VAL A 136 -6.43 21.54 34.01
C VAL A 136 -5.18 20.96 34.68
N ILE A 137 -4.11 20.77 33.92
CA ILE A 137 -2.81 20.29 34.39
C ILE A 137 -2.16 21.35 35.29
N GLY A 138 -1.45 20.90 36.33
CA GLY A 138 -0.64 21.78 37.17
C GLY A 138 -1.43 22.80 37.99
N HIS A 139 -2.66 22.48 38.43
CA HIS A 139 -3.44 23.39 39.27
C HIS A 139 -2.84 23.60 40.66
N ASP A 140 -2.54 24.85 41.01
CA ASP A 140 -1.96 25.24 42.30
C ASP A 140 -3.02 25.42 43.39
N PHE A 141 -2.87 24.71 44.52
CA PHE A 141 -3.83 24.73 45.64
C PHE A 141 -3.56 25.85 46.66
N GLY A 142 -2.89 26.92 46.23
CA GLY A 142 -2.55 28.14 46.98
C GLY A 142 -1.06 28.51 46.94
N ALA A 143 -0.71 29.70 47.47
CA ALA A 143 0.59 30.38 47.36
C ALA A 143 1.85 29.66 47.92
N SER A 144 1.76 28.38 48.30
CA SER A 144 2.88 27.56 48.77
C SER A 144 2.77 26.10 48.28
N LYS A 145 1.97 25.86 47.24
CA LYS A 145 1.53 24.55 46.77
C LYS A 145 1.56 24.55 45.24
N ASP A 146 2.77 24.67 44.73
CA ASP A 146 3.01 24.82 43.31
C ASP A 146 3.14 23.41 42.69
N VAL A 147 2.30 23.11 41.71
CA VAL A 147 2.43 21.92 40.86
C VAL A 147 3.18 22.35 39.60
N VAL A 148 4.27 21.65 39.30
CA VAL A 148 5.09 21.98 38.12
C VAL A 148 4.35 21.61 36.83
N ALA A 149 4.76 22.24 35.72
CA ALA A 149 4.29 21.90 34.38
C ALA A 149 4.41 20.39 34.10
N GLY A 150 3.45 19.85 33.35
CA GLY A 150 3.38 18.43 33.01
C GLY A 150 2.98 17.49 34.14
N GLN A 151 2.68 17.99 35.35
CA GLN A 151 2.26 17.17 36.49
C GLN A 151 0.85 17.50 36.97
N PHE A 152 0.16 16.49 37.51
CA PHE A 152 -1.16 16.68 38.14
C PHE A 152 -1.49 15.59 39.17
N TYR A 153 -2.47 15.88 40.02
CA TYR A 153 -3.03 14.93 40.97
C TYR A 153 -4.49 15.28 41.28
N PHE A 154 -5.40 14.33 41.06
CA PHE A 154 -6.83 14.50 41.28
C PHE A 154 -7.45 13.32 42.03
N GLU A 155 -8.46 13.62 42.83
CA GLU A 155 -9.47 12.67 43.32
C GLU A 155 -10.78 13.02 42.62
N SER A 156 -11.28 12.10 41.79
CA SER A 156 -12.60 12.20 41.18
C SER A 156 -13.58 11.35 41.97
N VAL A 157 -14.59 11.99 42.56
CA VAL A 157 -15.63 11.32 43.36
C VAL A 157 -16.95 11.36 42.61
N PHE A 158 -17.56 10.20 42.41
CA PHE A 158 -18.88 10.03 41.79
C PHE A 158 -19.87 9.59 42.87
N ASP A 159 -20.79 10.48 43.22
CA ASP A 159 -21.78 10.26 44.28
C ASP A 159 -23.19 10.69 43.83
N ASP A 160 -24.21 9.95 44.28
CA ASP A 160 -25.66 10.17 44.08
C ASP A 160 -26.26 11.02 45.23
N THR A 161 -25.46 11.39 46.24
CA THR A 161 -25.97 12.28 47.29
C THR A 161 -26.09 13.71 46.76
N LEU A 162 -27.32 14.13 46.47
CA LEU A 162 -27.76 15.53 46.27
C LEU A 162 -27.51 16.44 47.51
N SER A 163 -26.51 16.13 48.35
CA SER A 163 -26.19 16.82 49.59
C SER A 163 -25.27 18.02 49.33
N TYR A 164 -25.91 19.11 48.95
CA TYR A 164 -25.54 20.51 49.10
C TYR A 164 -24.28 20.82 49.94
N SER A 165 -23.22 21.28 49.28
CA SER A 165 -22.30 22.31 49.80
C SER A 165 -21.93 23.25 48.66
N ASN A 166 -22.67 24.38 48.57
CA ASN A 166 -22.52 25.53 47.65
C ASN A 166 -21.36 25.43 46.61
N HIS A 167 -21.66 25.36 45.30
CA HIS A 167 -21.75 26.57 44.47
C HIS A 167 -22.62 26.43 43.18
N ASN A 168 -23.75 27.14 43.20
CA ASN A 168 -24.43 27.94 42.14
C ASN A 168 -24.75 27.35 40.73
N GLU A 169 -25.89 26.64 40.72
CA GLU A 169 -27.01 26.63 39.75
C GLU A 169 -26.93 25.95 38.36
N ASN A 170 -27.67 24.84 38.34
CA ASN A 170 -28.43 24.15 37.28
C ASN A 170 -27.71 23.18 36.33
N ALA A 171 -27.57 21.93 36.77
CA ALA A 171 -27.68 20.75 35.91
C ALA A 171 -28.52 19.66 36.62
N ASP A 172 -29.45 19.05 35.89
CA ASP A 172 -30.47 18.08 36.33
C ASP A 172 -29.91 16.65 36.18
N SER A 173 -28.82 16.31 36.88
CA SER A 173 -28.22 14.96 36.93
C SER A 173 -28.15 14.45 38.38
N GLY A 174 -28.37 13.16 38.58
CA GLY A 174 -28.29 12.48 39.87
C GLY A 174 -26.88 12.34 40.44
N TYR A 175 -25.83 12.41 39.60
CA TYR A 175 -24.43 12.34 40.01
C TYR A 175 -23.67 13.68 39.80
N THR A 176 -22.77 14.01 40.74
CA THR A 176 -21.84 15.16 40.66
C THR A 176 -20.39 14.71 40.86
N LEU A 177 -19.45 15.23 40.06
CA LEU A 177 -18.00 15.08 40.29
C LEU A 177 -17.56 16.06 41.38
N THR A 178 -17.34 15.58 42.61
CA THR A 178 -16.88 16.45 43.70
C THR A 178 -15.38 16.29 43.91
N GLY A 179 -14.61 17.35 43.62
CA GLY A 179 -13.21 17.50 44.00
C GLY A 179 -13.02 18.72 44.89
N SER A 180 -11.96 18.77 45.69
CA SER A 180 -11.77 19.76 46.77
C SER A 180 -11.68 21.23 46.35
N ASP A 181 -11.93 21.62 45.10
CA ASP A 181 -12.11 23.03 44.75
C ASP A 181 -13.06 23.38 43.59
N ARG A 182 -13.66 22.45 42.79
CA ARG A 182 -14.83 22.72 41.88
C ARG A 182 -15.63 21.48 41.47
N ASP A 183 -16.89 21.74 41.10
CA ASP A 183 -17.84 20.82 40.45
C ASP A 183 -17.60 20.80 38.92
N ASP A 184 -17.27 19.63 38.38
CA ASP A 184 -17.29 19.36 36.94
C ASP A 184 -18.64 18.73 36.59
N THR A 185 -19.39 19.34 35.66
CA THR A 185 -20.75 18.89 35.35
C THR A 185 -20.81 18.34 33.92
N ILE A 186 -20.93 17.02 33.82
CA ILE A 186 -21.36 16.34 32.62
C ILE A 186 -22.86 16.08 32.76
N THR A 187 -23.66 16.70 31.89
CA THR A 187 -25.13 16.61 31.94
C THR A 187 -25.68 15.20 31.74
N THR A 188 -24.87 14.30 31.20
CA THR A 188 -25.18 12.91 30.82
C THR A 188 -24.43 11.90 31.70
N LEU A 189 -23.82 12.34 32.80
CA LEU A 189 -22.92 11.51 33.63
C LEU A 189 -23.65 10.31 34.23
N ASP A 190 -24.89 10.50 34.68
CA ASP A 190 -25.76 9.42 35.17
C ASP A 190 -25.88 8.28 34.16
N ASP A 191 -26.05 8.63 32.89
CA ASP A 191 -26.27 7.66 31.84
C ASP A 191 -24.96 6.95 31.48
N ARG A 192 -23.83 7.67 31.46
CA ARG A 192 -22.49 7.09 31.29
C ARG A 192 -22.17 6.07 32.40
N ILE A 193 -22.34 6.46 33.66
CA ILE A 193 -22.05 5.60 34.83
C ILE A 193 -22.94 4.35 34.82
N ALA A 194 -24.20 4.47 34.39
CA ALA A 194 -25.13 3.34 34.33
C ALA A 194 -24.69 2.23 33.36
N LEU A 195 -23.75 2.52 32.44
CA LEU A 195 -23.18 1.53 31.51
C LEU A 195 -21.96 0.81 32.08
N MET A 196 -21.33 1.37 33.12
CA MET A 196 -20.05 0.90 33.65
C MET A 196 -20.22 -0.31 34.56
N THR A 197 -19.22 -1.19 34.56
CA THR A 197 -19.16 -2.40 35.37
C THR A 197 -17.74 -2.62 35.91
N GLY A 198 -17.54 -3.51 36.90
CA GLY A 198 -16.20 -3.89 37.39
C GLY A 198 -15.22 -4.42 36.33
N THR A 199 -15.69 -4.67 35.10
CA THR A 199 -14.88 -5.10 33.97
C THR A 199 -14.63 -4.02 32.92
N THR A 200 -15.15 -2.81 33.12
CA THR A 200 -15.01 -1.72 32.17
C THR A 200 -13.63 -1.08 32.30
N PRO A 201 -12.77 -1.12 31.26
CA PRO A 201 -11.51 -0.42 31.29
C PRO A 201 -11.72 1.09 31.27
N ILE A 202 -10.96 1.78 32.11
CA ILE A 202 -10.94 3.24 32.21
C ILE A 202 -9.52 3.76 31.99
N GLY A 203 -9.41 5.02 31.57
CA GLY A 203 -8.15 5.62 31.18
C GLY A 203 -8.09 7.11 31.47
N MET A 204 -6.94 7.71 31.21
CA MET A 204 -6.75 9.14 31.23
C MET A 204 -6.29 9.64 29.87
N ARG A 205 -6.85 10.75 29.41
CA ARG A 205 -6.44 11.44 28.18
C ARG A 205 -5.95 12.82 28.54
N PHE A 206 -4.79 13.20 28.02
CA PHE A 206 -4.19 14.51 28.25
C PHE A 206 -4.02 15.24 26.92
N TYR A 207 -4.09 16.57 26.97
CA TYR A 207 -4.21 17.42 25.81
C TYR A 207 -3.18 18.56 25.86
N ASP A 208 -2.49 18.78 24.75
CA ASP A 208 -1.85 20.06 24.41
C ASP A 208 -2.88 20.87 23.62
N ILE A 209 -3.50 21.86 24.27
CA ILE A 209 -4.60 22.62 23.68
C ILE A 209 -4.14 23.83 22.87
N ASP A 210 -2.84 24.14 22.88
CA ASP A 210 -2.23 25.19 22.06
C ASP A 210 -0.90 24.74 21.46
N VAL A 211 -0.99 24.02 20.34
CA VAL A 211 0.19 23.60 19.59
C VAL A 211 1.03 24.76 19.07
N SER A 212 0.58 26.02 19.07
CA SER A 212 1.42 27.13 18.60
C SER A 212 2.66 27.35 19.48
N ASN A 213 2.57 26.94 20.75
CA ASN A 213 3.67 26.90 21.69
C ASN A 213 3.34 25.90 22.80
N SER A 214 4.03 24.75 22.82
CA SER A 214 3.78 23.69 23.81
C SER A 214 4.02 24.06 25.27
N SER A 215 4.61 25.23 25.56
CA SER A 215 4.72 25.77 26.93
C SER A 215 3.71 26.87 27.25
N ALA A 216 2.95 27.33 26.25
CA ALA A 216 1.87 28.26 26.46
C ALA A 216 0.59 27.46 26.67
N GLY A 217 0.08 27.45 27.89
CA GLY A 217 -1.21 26.81 28.12
C GLY A 217 -2.29 27.55 27.35
N GLY A 218 -3.14 26.79 26.68
CA GLY A 218 -4.31 27.37 26.02
C GLY A 218 -5.21 27.94 27.11
N GLY A 219 -5.45 29.25 27.12
CA GLY A 219 -6.45 29.88 27.98
C GLY A 219 -7.91 29.43 27.72
N GLY A 220 -8.11 28.28 27.06
CA GLY A 220 -9.38 27.78 26.55
C GLY A 220 -9.82 26.50 27.24
N THR A 221 -11.12 26.25 27.25
CA THR A 221 -11.72 25.00 27.74
C THR A 221 -12.03 24.02 26.61
N THR A 222 -11.43 24.22 25.44
CA THR A 222 -11.76 23.53 24.19
C THR A 222 -10.66 22.54 23.87
N LYS A 223 -10.97 21.26 24.04
CA LYS A 223 -10.06 20.11 23.81
C LYS A 223 -10.23 19.48 22.42
N ASP A 224 -11.18 20.02 21.66
CA ASP A 224 -11.78 19.48 20.45
C ASP A 224 -11.65 20.48 19.28
N THR A 225 -10.45 21.05 19.12
CA THR A 225 -10.16 21.93 17.98
C THR A 225 -9.28 21.18 16.98
N ASP A 226 -9.81 20.97 15.76
CA ASP A 226 -9.15 20.18 14.73
C ASP A 226 -7.74 20.68 14.41
N GLY A 227 -6.77 19.78 14.49
CA GLY A 227 -5.37 20.02 14.18
C GLY A 227 -4.60 20.92 15.17
N THR A 228 -5.27 21.81 15.88
CA THR A 228 -4.62 22.74 16.83
C THR A 228 -4.61 22.23 18.27
N THR A 229 -5.37 21.18 18.56
CA THR A 229 -5.27 20.43 19.80
C THR A 229 -4.64 19.07 19.51
N ARG A 230 -3.68 18.67 20.34
CA ARG A 230 -3.11 17.32 20.33
C ARG A 230 -3.39 16.62 21.65
N TYR A 231 -3.43 15.30 21.63
CA TYR A 231 -3.67 14.48 22.81
C TYR A 231 -2.90 13.17 22.76
N ASN A 232 -2.86 12.48 23.89
CA ASN A 232 -2.63 11.04 23.92
C ASN A 232 -3.44 10.44 25.08
N THR A 233 -3.72 9.14 25.00
CA THR A 233 -4.51 8.43 26.00
C THR A 233 -3.67 7.34 26.62
N ILE A 234 -3.62 7.32 27.95
CA ILE A 234 -2.96 6.30 28.75
C ILE A 234 -4.03 5.38 29.33
N MET A 235 -3.84 4.08 29.12
CA MET A 235 -4.65 3.06 29.76
C MET A 235 -3.73 2.01 30.42
N ASN A 236 -4.32 1.20 31.29
CA ASN A 236 -3.68 0.03 31.87
C ASN A 236 -4.74 -1.07 31.92
N PRO A 237 -4.44 -2.32 31.52
CA PRO A 237 -5.39 -3.44 31.63
C PRO A 237 -5.95 -3.65 33.04
N ASN A 238 -5.26 -3.14 34.07
CA ASN A 238 -5.68 -3.24 35.47
C ASN A 238 -6.54 -2.05 35.93
N TRP A 239 -6.65 -0.97 35.16
CA TRP A 239 -7.50 0.17 35.50
C TRP A 239 -8.94 -0.11 35.06
N LEU A 240 -9.73 -0.62 36.00
CA LEU A 240 -11.11 -0.98 35.79
C LEU A 240 -12.03 -0.08 36.60
N TRP A 241 -13.26 0.13 36.13
CA TRP A 241 -14.24 0.88 36.87
C TRP A 241 -14.50 0.22 38.24
N PRO A 242 -14.42 0.95 39.36
CA PRO A 242 -14.58 0.38 40.68
C PRO A 242 -16.02 -0.12 40.89
N ASP A 243 -16.19 -1.27 41.54
CA ASP A 243 -17.51 -1.82 41.82
C ASP A 243 -17.66 -2.37 43.24
N SER A 244 -18.91 -2.68 43.62
CA SER A 244 -19.24 -3.15 44.97
C SER A 244 -18.60 -4.49 45.37
N SER A 245 -18.00 -5.23 44.42
CA SER A 245 -17.38 -6.54 44.65
C SER A 245 -15.87 -6.45 44.94
N ASP A 246 -15.17 -5.48 44.34
CA ASP A 246 -13.72 -5.29 44.51
C ASP A 246 -13.33 -4.01 45.26
N GLY A 247 -14.30 -3.12 45.53
CA GLY A 247 -14.13 -1.88 46.30
C GLY A 247 -14.50 -0.65 45.48
N LEU A 248 -15.03 0.38 46.14
CA LEU A 248 -15.48 1.62 45.49
C LEU A 248 -14.34 2.62 45.21
N VAL A 249 -13.10 2.14 45.11
CA VAL A 249 -11.90 2.98 44.96
C VAL A 249 -10.98 2.38 43.90
N GLU A 250 -10.58 3.18 42.92
CA GLU A 250 -9.56 2.82 41.91
C GLU A 250 -8.37 3.78 41.97
N ASN A 251 -7.15 3.29 41.65
CA ASN A 251 -5.93 4.10 41.70
C ASN A 251 -5.13 4.00 40.39
N PHE A 252 -4.99 5.12 39.70
CA PHE A 252 -4.22 5.24 38.47
C PHE A 252 -2.82 5.73 38.83
N PHE A 253 -1.88 4.81 38.94
CA PHE A 253 -0.47 5.14 39.12
C PHE A 253 0.27 4.94 37.79
N LEU A 254 0.92 6.00 37.31
CA LEU A 254 1.83 5.86 36.18
C LEU A 254 3.08 5.06 36.55
N HIS A 255 3.46 5.07 37.82
CA HIS A 255 4.65 4.39 38.32
C HIS A 255 4.32 3.02 38.89
N ASP A 256 5.25 2.07 38.72
CA ASP A 256 5.13 0.73 39.27
C ASP A 256 5.06 0.77 40.80
N ALA A 257 4.03 0.15 41.38
CA ALA A 257 3.79 0.18 42.82
C ALA A 257 4.92 -0.45 43.65
N SER A 258 5.70 -1.37 43.06
CA SER A 258 6.81 -2.05 43.71
C SER A 258 8.17 -1.37 43.48
N THR A 259 8.29 -0.64 42.37
CA THR A 259 9.48 0.09 41.94
C THR A 259 9.12 1.51 41.47
N PRO A 260 8.73 2.42 42.38
CA PRO A 260 8.14 3.72 42.03
C PRO A 260 9.09 4.74 41.37
N ALA A 261 10.29 4.30 40.97
CA ALA A 261 11.22 5.07 40.15
C ALA A 261 11.06 4.78 38.65
N ASN A 262 10.25 3.77 38.29
CA ASN A 262 9.97 3.36 36.92
C ASN A 262 8.46 3.49 36.66
N LEU A 263 8.11 3.71 35.39
CA LEU A 263 6.74 3.56 34.92
C LEU A 263 6.24 2.12 35.11
N ASP A 264 4.94 1.95 35.36
CA ASP A 264 4.29 0.65 35.34
C ASP A 264 4.41 0.05 33.93
N SER A 265 4.96 -1.16 33.86
CA SER A 265 5.16 -1.87 32.59
C SER A 265 3.87 -2.25 31.86
N ASN A 266 2.72 -2.15 32.54
CA ASN A 266 1.41 -2.42 31.95
C ASN A 266 0.74 -1.16 31.36
N LEU A 267 1.37 0.01 31.47
CA LEU A 267 0.89 1.19 30.77
C LEU A 267 0.91 0.93 29.27
N VAL A 268 -0.18 1.29 28.63
CA VAL A 268 -0.32 1.29 27.18
C VAL A 268 -0.83 2.67 26.74
N TYR A 269 -0.42 3.04 25.55
CA TYR A 269 -0.68 4.35 24.98
C TYR A 269 -1.48 4.19 23.68
N GLU A 270 -2.40 5.10 23.44
CA GLU A 270 -3.18 5.08 22.20
C GLU A 270 -2.26 5.22 20.99
N PHE A 271 -1.27 6.10 21.09
CA PHE A 271 -0.14 6.15 20.17
C PHE A 271 1.18 5.98 20.95
N ASP A 272 1.97 5.00 20.51
CA ASP A 272 3.24 4.60 21.12
C ASP A 272 4.41 5.25 20.35
N ASN A 273 4.95 6.31 20.92
CA ASN A 273 6.08 7.05 20.37
C ASN A 273 7.37 6.23 20.44
N THR A 274 7.54 5.35 21.44
CA THR A 274 8.72 4.47 21.50
C THR A 274 8.77 3.52 20.32
N THR A 275 7.61 2.99 19.91
CA THR A 275 7.49 2.07 18.77
C THR A 275 7.59 2.78 17.43
N TYR A 276 6.89 3.91 17.27
CA TYR A 276 6.75 4.60 15.97
C TYR A 276 7.59 5.89 15.84
N GLY A 277 8.52 6.15 16.76
CA GLY A 277 9.37 7.35 16.74
C GLY A 277 10.82 7.10 16.32
N SER A 278 11.76 7.91 16.80
CA SER A 278 13.14 8.06 16.27
C SER A 278 14.07 6.84 16.42
N GLY A 279 13.57 5.72 16.95
CA GLY A 279 14.25 4.41 17.00
C GLY A 279 13.45 3.25 16.40
N GLY A 280 12.26 3.52 15.86
CA GLY A 280 11.38 2.53 15.24
C GLY A 280 11.89 2.04 13.88
N THR A 281 11.40 0.87 13.43
CA THR A 281 11.70 0.36 12.08
C THR A 281 11.06 1.23 10.99
N ASN A 282 9.99 1.93 11.34
CA ASN A 282 9.38 2.96 10.52
C ASN A 282 8.96 4.12 11.45
N VAL A 283 9.17 5.36 11.02
CA VAL A 283 9.09 6.55 11.88
C VAL A 283 7.89 7.40 11.47
N SER A 284 7.13 7.85 12.46
CA SER A 284 6.09 8.86 12.34
C SER A 284 6.65 10.24 12.65
N PHE A 285 6.04 11.24 12.03
CA PHE A 285 6.51 12.62 12.09
C PHE A 285 5.40 13.57 12.54
N ILE A 286 5.81 14.74 13.01
CA ILE A 286 4.94 15.75 13.59
C ILE A 286 5.42 17.16 13.23
N GLY A 287 4.45 18.05 13.04
CA GLY A 287 4.64 19.49 12.85
C GLY A 287 5.14 19.89 11.48
N THR A 288 5.21 21.21 11.26
CA THR A 288 5.63 21.84 9.99
C THR A 288 7.12 21.74 9.70
N SER A 289 7.91 21.11 10.58
CA SER A 289 9.32 20.78 10.31
C SER A 289 9.53 19.31 10.02
N ASN A 290 8.44 18.52 9.91
CA ASN A 290 8.49 17.08 9.69
C ASN A 290 9.42 16.40 10.71
N ALA A 291 9.27 16.73 11.99
CA ALA A 291 10.12 16.24 13.07
C ALA A 291 9.67 14.86 13.52
N SER A 292 10.59 13.97 13.91
CA SER A 292 10.18 12.67 14.46
C SER A 292 9.46 12.85 15.80
N VAL A 293 8.43 12.02 16.06
CA VAL A 293 7.66 12.02 17.32
C VAL A 293 8.48 11.65 18.58
N GLY A 294 9.78 11.31 18.44
CA GLY A 294 10.67 11.08 19.58
C GLY A 294 10.66 9.62 20.07
N THR A 295 10.76 9.38 21.37
CA THR A 295 10.66 8.03 21.98
C THR A 295 9.98 8.10 23.35
N ASP A 296 9.25 9.18 23.63
CA ASP A 296 8.58 9.37 24.91
C ASP A 296 7.08 9.26 24.69
N ASP A 297 6.44 8.34 25.40
CA ASP A 297 5.02 8.05 25.24
C ASP A 297 4.12 8.99 26.04
N LEU A 298 4.69 9.75 26.99
CA LEU A 298 3.99 10.77 27.78
C LEU A 298 3.83 12.10 27.03
N VAL A 299 3.69 12.03 25.70
CA VAL A 299 3.61 13.19 24.81
C VAL A 299 2.26 13.21 24.09
N ALA A 300 1.67 14.41 23.99
CA ALA A 300 0.45 14.66 23.25
C ALA A 300 0.75 14.68 21.74
N THR A 301 0.75 13.50 21.11
CA THR A 301 1.16 13.31 19.72
C THR A 301 -0.01 13.33 18.73
N ILE A 302 -1.18 12.84 19.14
CA ILE A 302 -2.32 12.61 18.25
C ILE A 302 -3.07 13.92 18.05
N ALA A 303 -3.19 14.40 16.83
CA ALA A 303 -4.03 15.54 16.51
C ALA A 303 -5.50 15.18 16.71
N TYR A 304 -6.24 16.05 17.38
CA TYR A 304 -7.69 15.97 17.41
C TYR A 304 -8.24 16.21 16.00
N HIS A 305 -9.18 15.36 15.59
CA HIS A 305 -9.96 15.52 14.36
C HIS A 305 -11.39 15.02 14.60
N ASP A 306 -12.37 15.86 14.27
CA ASP A 306 -13.80 15.57 14.40
C ASP A 306 -14.35 14.63 13.32
N GLY A 307 -13.51 14.28 12.33
CA GLY A 307 -13.84 13.46 11.17
C GLY A 307 -14.49 14.21 10.00
N SER A 308 -15.19 15.32 10.22
CA SER A 308 -15.99 16.02 9.20
C SER A 308 -15.37 17.31 8.69
N SER A 309 -14.52 17.93 9.49
CA SER A 309 -13.81 19.17 9.17
C SER A 309 -12.59 18.88 8.31
N ASN A 310 -12.18 19.87 7.51
CA ASN A 310 -10.98 19.73 6.70
C ASN A 310 -9.73 19.88 7.58
N LEU A 311 -8.70 19.10 7.28
CA LEU A 311 -7.41 19.14 7.95
C LEU A 311 -6.34 19.57 6.96
N ASP A 312 -5.61 20.65 7.28
CA ASP A 312 -4.50 21.14 6.47
C ASP A 312 -3.18 20.67 7.06
N VAL A 313 -2.64 19.58 6.50
CA VAL A 313 -1.38 18.94 6.92
C VAL A 313 -0.18 19.44 6.09
N SER A 314 -0.31 20.59 5.41
CA SER A 314 0.80 21.31 4.79
C SER A 314 1.64 22.08 5.81
N ASP A 315 2.80 22.60 5.40
CA ASP A 315 3.63 23.48 6.23
C ASP A 315 2.96 24.84 6.52
N SER A 316 1.93 25.19 5.75
CA SER A 316 1.09 26.37 6.02
C SER A 316 -0.02 26.12 7.03
N GLY A 317 -0.32 24.84 7.29
CA GLY A 317 -1.24 24.37 8.30
C GLY A 317 -0.49 23.77 9.50
N ILE A 318 -0.79 22.50 9.82
CA ILE A 318 -0.23 21.81 10.99
C ILE A 318 0.98 20.93 10.68
N GLY A 319 1.32 20.78 9.39
CA GLY A 319 2.38 19.91 8.90
C GLY A 319 2.10 18.43 9.15
N SER A 320 3.18 17.65 9.23
CA SER A 320 3.11 16.22 9.51
C SER A 320 2.33 15.93 10.78
N THR A 321 1.49 14.91 10.76
CA THR A 321 0.45 14.72 11.78
C THR A 321 0.16 13.26 12.03
N VAL A 322 -0.10 12.91 13.28
CA VAL A 322 -0.64 11.62 13.70
C VAL A 322 -2.12 11.77 14.01
N VAL A 323 -2.98 10.92 13.45
CA VAL A 323 -4.40 10.79 13.79
C VAL A 323 -4.69 9.37 14.28
N SER A 324 -5.70 9.23 15.12
CA SER A 324 -6.18 7.96 15.65
C SER A 324 -7.69 7.90 15.53
N ALA A 325 -8.26 6.69 15.38
CA ALA A 325 -9.70 6.51 15.17
C ALA A 325 -10.24 7.33 13.98
N PHE A 326 -9.54 7.26 12.85
CA PHE A 326 -9.75 8.16 11.72
C PHE A 326 -10.97 7.76 10.90
N ASP A 327 -12.08 8.46 11.14
CA ASP A 327 -13.40 8.26 10.56
C ASP A 327 -13.96 9.60 10.04
N GLY A 328 -15.01 9.58 9.23
CA GLY A 328 -15.71 10.78 8.75
C GLY A 328 -15.48 11.08 7.27
N SER A 329 -15.60 12.36 6.89
CA SER A 329 -15.68 12.81 5.49
C SER A 329 -14.92 14.11 5.16
N GLY A 330 -14.14 14.65 6.10
CA GLY A 330 -13.37 15.88 5.90
C GLY A 330 -12.34 15.76 4.77
N THR A 331 -11.88 16.87 4.21
CA THR A 331 -10.78 16.84 3.23
C THR A 331 -9.43 17.02 3.89
N ILE A 332 -8.42 16.25 3.48
CA ILE A 332 -7.03 16.39 3.90
C ILE A 332 -6.23 17.13 2.82
N TYR A 333 -5.59 18.24 3.20
CA TYR A 333 -4.74 19.04 2.32
C TYR A 333 -3.27 18.85 2.66
N GLY A 334 -2.51 18.22 1.75
CA GLY A 334 -1.10 17.90 1.97
C GLY A 334 -0.08 18.86 1.38
N ALA A 335 -0.49 19.75 0.48
CA ALA A 335 0.39 20.61 -0.33
C ALA A 335 1.55 19.82 -0.99
N ASN A 336 2.71 20.47 -1.21
CA ASN A 336 3.92 19.87 -1.77
C ASN A 336 5.12 20.14 -0.84
N ASP A 337 5.04 19.60 0.37
CA ASP A 337 5.95 19.87 1.50
C ASP A 337 6.61 18.58 2.06
N ASP A 338 6.46 17.44 1.37
CA ASP A 338 6.91 16.10 1.79
C ASP A 338 6.38 15.68 3.19
N ASN A 339 5.20 16.20 3.57
CA ASN A 339 4.57 15.94 4.87
C ASN A 339 4.04 14.50 4.99
N VAL A 340 3.90 14.04 6.23
CA VAL A 340 3.44 12.68 6.56
C VAL A 340 2.16 12.73 7.38
N LEU A 341 1.12 12.04 6.93
CA LEU A 341 -0.06 11.71 7.73
C LEU A 341 0.05 10.28 8.23
N THR A 342 0.28 10.10 9.53
CA THR A 342 0.20 8.80 10.19
C THR A 342 -1.22 8.56 10.68
N ILE A 343 -1.83 7.46 10.25
CA ILE A 343 -3.13 6.98 10.70
C ILE A 343 -2.90 5.76 11.59
N ASN A 344 -3.31 5.87 12.86
CA ASN A 344 -3.19 4.81 13.84
C ASN A 344 -4.56 4.16 14.12
N SER A 345 -4.61 2.83 14.10
CA SER A 345 -5.80 2.06 14.48
C SER A 345 -5.40 0.86 15.35
N TYR A 346 -6.00 0.72 16.53
CA TYR A 346 -5.66 -0.33 17.49
C TYR A 346 -6.34 -1.67 17.16
N ALA A 347 -5.74 -2.80 17.56
CA ALA A 347 -6.10 -4.18 17.17
C ALA A 347 -7.60 -4.55 17.22
N ASN A 348 -8.36 -3.96 18.13
CA ASN A 348 -9.76 -4.31 18.36
C ASN A 348 -10.73 -3.53 17.45
N ASN A 349 -10.22 -2.56 16.68
CA ASN A 349 -10.93 -1.80 15.67
C ASN A 349 -10.74 -2.47 14.31
N SER A 350 -11.26 -3.69 14.18
CA SER A 350 -11.14 -4.52 12.97
C SER A 350 -12.50 -5.06 12.53
N GLY A 351 -12.60 -5.44 11.25
CA GLY A 351 -13.82 -5.94 10.63
C GLY A 351 -14.98 -4.94 10.75
N ALA A 352 -16.06 -5.33 11.44
CA ALA A 352 -17.24 -4.48 11.60
C ALA A 352 -17.01 -3.24 12.50
N ASN A 353 -15.91 -3.22 13.25
CA ASN A 353 -15.52 -2.08 14.10
C ASN A 353 -14.36 -1.27 13.49
N ALA A 354 -14.01 -1.53 12.23
CA ALA A 354 -12.98 -0.77 11.53
C ALA A 354 -13.45 0.66 11.26
N TYR A 355 -12.53 1.62 11.28
CA TYR A 355 -12.82 2.99 10.90
C TYR A 355 -12.84 3.15 9.37
N GLU A 356 -13.73 4.00 8.85
CA GLU A 356 -13.85 4.31 7.43
C GLU A 356 -13.78 5.81 7.19
N PHE A 357 -12.65 6.29 6.69
CA PHE A 357 -12.54 7.67 6.26
C PHE A 357 -13.01 7.79 4.80
N THR A 358 -14.14 8.46 4.62
CA THR A 358 -14.77 8.73 3.31
C THR A 358 -14.31 10.04 2.68
N GLY A 359 -13.48 10.79 3.39
CA GLY A 359 -12.93 12.06 2.94
C GLY A 359 -11.87 11.94 1.86
N ASP A 360 -11.56 13.07 1.24
CA ASP A 360 -10.62 13.15 0.12
C ASP A 360 -9.21 13.59 0.55
N PHE A 361 -8.19 13.20 -0.22
CA PHE A 361 -6.80 13.62 -0.07
C PHE A 361 -6.31 14.39 -1.29
N TYR A 362 -6.03 15.68 -1.13
CA TYR A 362 -5.63 16.60 -2.22
C TYR A 362 -4.46 17.52 -1.84
N ASN A 363 -3.89 18.21 -2.83
CA ASN A 363 -2.89 19.26 -2.62
C ASN A 363 -3.42 20.45 -1.81
N ALA A 364 -4.54 21.05 -2.23
CA ALA A 364 -5.04 22.27 -1.60
C ALA A 364 -6.55 22.40 -1.71
N SER A 365 -7.13 23.29 -0.88
CA SER A 365 -8.57 23.58 -0.80
C SER A 365 -9.23 24.03 -2.10
N SER A 366 -8.46 24.43 -3.12
CA SER A 366 -8.98 24.94 -4.38
C SER A 366 -8.83 24.00 -5.59
N GLY A 367 -8.33 22.76 -5.46
CA GLY A 367 -8.16 21.91 -6.65
C GLY A 367 -7.84 20.43 -6.44
N THR A 368 -8.10 19.65 -7.49
CA THR A 368 -7.87 18.20 -7.61
C THR A 368 -6.41 17.85 -7.97
N ALA A 369 -5.45 18.69 -7.60
CA ALA A 369 -4.03 18.47 -7.94
C ALA A 369 -3.42 17.40 -7.01
N SER A 370 -2.40 16.70 -7.52
CA SER A 370 -1.61 15.76 -6.73
C SER A 370 -0.87 16.46 -5.60
N THR A 371 -0.70 15.77 -4.47
CA THR A 371 0.13 16.18 -3.34
C THR A 371 1.32 15.22 -3.18
N ASP A 372 2.40 15.67 -2.56
CA ASP A 372 3.49 14.79 -2.13
C ASP A 372 3.29 14.17 -0.73
N LEU A 373 2.09 14.33 -0.15
CA LEU A 373 1.70 13.73 1.12
C LEU A 373 2.00 12.23 1.13
N THR A 374 2.72 11.81 2.17
CA THR A 374 2.87 10.38 2.49
C THR A 374 1.81 9.97 3.49
N ILE A 375 1.06 8.91 3.17
CA ILE A 375 0.14 8.30 4.13
C ILE A 375 0.82 7.09 4.76
N VAL A 376 0.83 7.05 6.08
CA VAL A 376 1.40 5.97 6.87
C VAL A 376 0.29 5.31 7.67
N LYS A 377 0.12 3.99 7.56
CA LYS A 377 -0.80 3.22 8.42
C LYS A 377 -0.03 2.48 9.51
N THR A 378 -0.30 2.80 10.77
CA THR A 378 0.23 2.13 11.98
C THR A 378 -0.89 1.52 12.82
N GLY A 379 -0.49 0.78 13.85
CA GLY A 379 -1.40 0.05 14.72
C GLY A 379 -1.99 -1.19 14.02
N THR A 380 -2.24 -2.22 14.79
CA THR A 380 -2.65 -3.55 14.30
C THR A 380 -4.11 -3.66 13.88
N GLY A 381 -4.93 -2.62 14.12
CA GLY A 381 -6.33 -2.54 13.70
C GLY A 381 -6.49 -2.21 12.22
N ASP A 382 -7.74 -2.19 11.77
CA ASP A 382 -8.11 -1.92 10.38
C ASP A 382 -8.41 -0.43 10.17
N GLN A 383 -8.13 0.05 8.97
CA GLN A 383 -8.52 1.38 8.48
C GLN A 383 -9.01 1.25 7.06
N THR A 384 -10.14 1.86 6.73
CA THR A 384 -10.65 1.96 5.35
C THR A 384 -10.54 3.40 4.86
N LEU A 385 -10.08 3.58 3.62
CA LEU A 385 -10.09 4.85 2.90
C LEU A 385 -10.97 4.72 1.65
N SER A 386 -12.01 5.55 1.57
CA SER A 386 -13.03 5.43 0.53
C SER A 386 -13.22 6.66 -0.36
N GLY A 387 -12.75 7.82 0.06
CA GLY A 387 -12.76 9.00 -0.79
C GLY A 387 -11.67 8.96 -1.87
N ASN A 388 -11.48 10.11 -2.52
CA ASN A 388 -10.44 10.30 -3.52
C ASN A 388 -9.05 10.31 -2.87
N ILE A 389 -8.09 9.62 -3.48
CA ILE A 389 -6.68 9.70 -3.12
C ILE A 389 -5.93 10.14 -4.38
N ASN A 390 -5.25 11.29 -4.33
CA ASN A 390 -4.46 11.79 -5.46
C ASN A 390 -3.03 12.17 -5.05
N LEU A 391 -2.15 11.16 -5.02
CA LEU A 391 -0.74 11.30 -4.64
C LEU A 391 0.24 10.98 -5.81
N ALA A 392 -0.25 10.36 -6.88
CA ALA A 392 0.55 9.81 -8.00
C ALA A 392 1.22 10.83 -8.94
N GLY A 393 0.88 12.13 -8.84
CA GLY A 393 1.47 13.17 -9.70
C GLY A 393 2.74 13.83 -9.15
N ASP A 394 3.03 13.61 -7.86
CA ASP A 394 4.21 14.12 -7.15
C ASP A 394 4.89 12.95 -6.40
N LYS A 395 5.52 13.19 -5.24
CA LYS A 395 6.26 12.15 -4.50
C LYS A 395 5.41 11.38 -3.48
N GLY A 396 4.09 11.58 -3.44
CA GLY A 396 3.24 11.09 -2.36
C GLY A 396 2.95 9.59 -2.49
N PHE A 397 3.26 8.83 -1.45
CA PHE A 397 3.15 7.37 -1.45
C PHE A 397 2.40 6.84 -0.22
N LEU A 398 2.05 5.57 -0.28
CA LEU A 398 1.38 4.88 0.81
C LEU A 398 2.32 3.88 1.47
N ASN A 399 2.42 3.94 2.80
CA ASN A 399 3.23 3.02 3.60
C ASN A 399 2.38 2.31 4.65
N VAL A 400 2.15 1.01 4.47
CA VAL A 400 1.44 0.19 5.46
C VAL A 400 2.45 -0.48 6.38
N GLN A 401 2.51 0.01 7.61
CA GLN A 401 3.45 -0.49 8.61
C GLN A 401 2.84 -1.65 9.42
N GLU A 402 1.56 -1.55 9.79
CA GLU A 402 0.87 -2.53 10.62
C GLU A 402 -0.64 -2.55 10.35
N GLY A 403 -1.27 -3.66 10.74
CA GLY A 403 -2.71 -3.88 10.62
C GLY A 403 -3.17 -3.96 9.17
N THR A 404 -4.46 -3.68 8.97
CA THR A 404 -5.08 -3.66 7.64
C THR A 404 -5.29 -2.22 7.19
N LEU A 405 -4.90 -1.92 5.96
CA LEU A 405 -5.40 -0.76 5.24
C LEU A 405 -6.27 -1.25 4.08
N THR A 406 -7.50 -0.76 4.02
CA THR A 406 -8.44 -1.07 2.94
C THR A 406 -8.56 0.12 2.01
N LEU A 407 -8.23 -0.09 0.74
CA LEU A 407 -8.53 0.85 -0.35
C LEU A 407 -9.86 0.44 -0.97
N LYS A 408 -10.87 1.31 -0.83
CA LYS A 408 -12.26 1.06 -1.23
C LYS A 408 -12.84 2.32 -1.87
N PRO A 409 -12.35 2.73 -3.06
CA PRO A 409 -12.85 3.93 -3.73
C PRO A 409 -14.38 3.88 -3.88
N GLY A 410 -15.03 4.99 -3.53
CA GLY A 410 -16.46 5.19 -3.78
C GLY A 410 -16.78 5.21 -5.28
N THR A 411 -18.07 5.15 -5.60
CA THR A 411 -18.56 4.97 -7.00
C THR A 411 -18.09 6.03 -8.01
N ALA A 412 -17.70 7.22 -7.55
CA ALA A 412 -17.22 8.32 -8.37
C ALA A 412 -15.80 8.75 -7.99
N ASP A 413 -15.18 8.04 -7.05
CA ASP A 413 -13.91 8.40 -6.47
C ASP A 413 -12.79 7.59 -7.12
N SER A 414 -11.59 8.16 -7.14
CA SER A 414 -10.40 7.52 -7.69
C SER A 414 -9.27 7.55 -6.68
N GLN A 415 -8.49 6.47 -6.64
CA GLN A 415 -7.34 6.36 -5.76
C GLN A 415 -6.09 6.12 -6.58
N SER A 416 -5.13 7.03 -6.43
CA SER A 416 -3.87 7.04 -7.15
C SER A 416 -2.75 7.46 -6.22
N VAL A 417 -1.70 6.66 -6.17
CA VAL A 417 -0.53 6.90 -5.33
C VAL A 417 0.74 6.71 -6.14
N GLU A 418 1.86 7.29 -5.71
CA GLU A 418 3.12 7.15 -6.43
C GLU A 418 3.61 5.70 -6.40
N TYR A 419 3.64 5.09 -5.22
CA TYR A 419 3.83 3.66 -5.01
C TYR A 419 3.24 3.21 -3.66
N LEU A 420 3.18 1.90 -3.47
CA LEU A 420 2.90 1.28 -2.19
C LEU A 420 4.19 0.69 -1.61
N THR A 421 4.38 0.89 -0.31
CA THR A 421 5.44 0.21 0.44
C THR A 421 5.01 -0.29 1.81
N GLY A 422 5.83 -1.17 2.38
CA GLY A 422 5.65 -1.80 3.66
C GLY A 422 6.60 -2.98 3.79
N SER A 423 7.42 -3.00 4.85
CA SER A 423 8.39 -4.07 5.11
C SER A 423 7.74 -5.47 5.11
N ALA A 424 8.48 -6.51 4.71
CA ALA A 424 8.03 -7.91 4.73
C ALA A 424 7.79 -8.50 6.13
N SER A 425 7.90 -7.68 7.18
CA SER A 425 7.77 -8.08 8.59
C SER A 425 6.31 -7.96 9.08
N GLY A 426 5.67 -9.05 9.49
CA GLY A 426 4.41 -9.02 10.27
C GLY A 426 3.11 -9.28 9.49
N THR A 427 1.96 -9.19 10.18
CA THR A 427 0.60 -9.51 9.70
C THR A 427 -0.09 -8.34 8.97
N ARG A 428 0.70 -7.49 8.28
CA ARG A 428 0.17 -6.30 7.61
C ARG A 428 -0.58 -6.69 6.33
N ILE A 429 -1.71 -6.04 6.07
CA ILE A 429 -2.60 -6.34 4.95
C ILE A 429 -2.92 -5.06 4.20
N LEU A 430 -2.77 -5.08 2.86
CA LEU A 430 -3.49 -4.15 1.99
C LEU A 430 -4.71 -4.88 1.45
N ALA A 431 -5.89 -4.48 1.89
CA ALA A 431 -7.15 -4.95 1.34
C ALA A 431 -7.55 -4.06 0.16
N LEU A 432 -7.85 -4.69 -0.97
CA LEU A 432 -8.38 -4.05 -2.17
C LEU A 432 -9.85 -4.45 -2.27
N ASP A 433 -10.75 -3.51 -1.95
CA ASP A 433 -12.19 -3.75 -1.91
C ASP A 433 -12.88 -3.15 -3.16
N ASN A 434 -13.43 -4.01 -4.01
CA ASN A 434 -14.11 -3.61 -5.24
C ASN A 434 -15.61 -3.32 -5.10
N THR A 435 -16.19 -3.37 -3.89
CA THR A 435 -17.65 -3.27 -3.69
C THR A 435 -18.30 -2.04 -4.32
N SER A 436 -17.58 -0.93 -4.38
CA SER A 436 -18.11 0.37 -4.82
C SER A 436 -17.68 0.77 -6.23
N VAL A 437 -16.81 0.01 -6.90
CA VAL A 437 -16.29 0.35 -8.24
C VAL A 437 -16.89 -0.53 -9.33
N ASN A 438 -17.35 0.12 -10.41
CA ASN A 438 -18.03 -0.56 -11.51
C ASN A 438 -17.07 -1.17 -12.54
N ASP A 439 -15.90 -0.56 -12.74
CA ASP A 439 -14.86 -1.03 -13.68
C ASP A 439 -13.77 -1.85 -12.98
N GLY A 440 -13.93 -2.10 -11.68
CA GLY A 440 -12.98 -2.81 -10.83
C GLY A 440 -11.72 -2.02 -10.45
N THR A 441 -11.51 -0.80 -10.95
CA THR A 441 -10.28 -0.02 -10.71
C THR A 441 -10.23 0.45 -9.27
N ILE A 442 -9.37 -0.16 -8.46
CA ILE A 442 -9.22 0.19 -7.04
C ILE A 442 -8.09 1.21 -6.85
N VAL A 443 -6.94 0.98 -7.49
CA VAL A 443 -5.76 1.83 -7.29
C VAL A 443 -4.90 1.94 -8.55
N GLU A 444 -4.39 3.15 -8.79
CA GLU A 444 -3.34 3.43 -9.76
C GLU A 444 -2.01 3.75 -9.06
N PHE A 445 -0.94 3.07 -9.47
CA PHE A 445 0.44 3.39 -9.09
C PHE A 445 1.08 4.25 -10.18
N GLY A 446 1.37 5.51 -9.88
CA GLY A 446 1.88 6.49 -10.85
C GLY A 446 3.34 6.29 -11.22
N LEU A 447 4.19 6.09 -10.21
CA LEU A 447 5.64 5.94 -10.35
C LEU A 447 6.24 7.07 -11.21
N ALA A 448 5.76 8.30 -11.08
CA ALA A 448 6.20 9.49 -11.82
C ALA A 448 7.61 9.98 -11.40
N ASN A 449 7.96 9.82 -10.14
CA ASN A 449 9.18 10.27 -9.46
C ASN A 449 10.07 9.11 -8.98
N THR A 450 9.56 7.88 -8.91
CA THR A 450 10.35 6.66 -8.72
C THR A 450 10.16 5.69 -9.89
N THR A 451 11.10 4.77 -10.08
CA THR A 451 10.94 3.68 -11.05
C THR A 451 10.34 2.43 -10.44
N SER A 452 10.37 2.30 -9.11
CA SER A 452 9.84 1.11 -8.45
C SER A 452 9.31 1.35 -7.04
N GLY A 453 8.38 0.49 -6.61
CA GLY A 453 7.91 0.34 -5.24
C GLY A 453 7.79 -1.15 -4.87
N ASP A 454 7.84 -1.47 -3.58
CA ASP A 454 7.73 -2.84 -3.07
C ASP A 454 6.93 -2.87 -1.77
N PHE A 455 5.95 -3.78 -1.72
CA PHE A 455 5.13 -4.07 -0.57
C PHE A 455 5.22 -5.55 -0.18
N GLY A 456 5.74 -5.82 1.02
CA GLY A 456 5.93 -7.17 1.55
C GLY A 456 4.77 -7.74 2.38
N GLY A 457 3.67 -7.01 2.53
CA GLY A 457 2.47 -7.49 3.24
C GLY A 457 1.53 -8.32 2.36
N THR A 458 0.54 -8.95 2.98
CA THR A 458 -0.51 -9.67 2.26
C THR A 458 -1.36 -8.69 1.44
N ILE A 459 -1.64 -9.04 0.19
CA ILE A 459 -2.62 -8.36 -0.66
C ILE A 459 -3.94 -9.14 -0.56
N SER A 460 -4.95 -8.58 0.10
CA SER A 460 -6.25 -9.21 0.23
C SER A 460 -7.21 -8.66 -0.82
N LEU A 461 -7.68 -9.51 -1.73
CA LEU A 461 -8.68 -9.17 -2.74
C LEU A 461 -10.06 -9.44 -2.16
N THR A 462 -10.84 -8.38 -1.97
CA THR A 462 -12.11 -8.44 -1.25
C THR A 462 -13.21 -7.70 -2.00
N GLY A 463 -14.44 -7.97 -1.56
CA GLY A 463 -15.64 -7.29 -2.03
C GLY A 463 -16.56 -8.21 -2.82
N SER A 464 -17.50 -7.58 -3.54
CA SER A 464 -18.46 -8.26 -4.42
C SER A 464 -18.91 -7.30 -5.53
N GLY A 465 -17.97 -6.51 -6.05
CA GLY A 465 -18.19 -5.58 -7.16
C GLY A 465 -18.77 -6.30 -8.37
N ALA A 466 -19.48 -5.57 -9.24
CA ALA A 466 -20.25 -6.16 -10.33
C ALA A 466 -19.43 -7.02 -11.32
N ALA A 467 -18.13 -6.73 -11.44
CA ALA A 467 -17.19 -7.49 -12.27
C ALA A 467 -16.49 -8.65 -11.52
N ASN A 468 -16.56 -8.69 -10.19
CA ASN A 468 -15.77 -9.60 -9.34
C ASN A 468 -14.26 -9.54 -9.66
N GLU A 469 -13.80 -8.32 -9.96
CA GLU A 469 -12.46 -7.98 -10.40
C GLU A 469 -11.86 -6.95 -9.42
N SER A 470 -10.61 -7.16 -9.03
CA SER A 470 -9.79 -6.21 -8.29
C SER A 470 -8.70 -5.70 -9.23
N LYS A 471 -8.93 -4.53 -9.85
CA LYS A 471 -8.03 -3.97 -10.85
C LYS A 471 -7.03 -3.01 -10.23
N ILE A 472 -5.77 -3.27 -10.58
CA ILE A 472 -4.60 -2.50 -10.22
C ILE A 472 -3.97 -1.98 -11.49
N LYS A 473 -3.74 -0.67 -11.55
CA LYS A 473 -3.09 -0.03 -12.68
C LYS A 473 -1.67 0.38 -12.32
N VAL A 474 -0.68 -0.07 -13.07
CA VAL A 474 0.72 0.34 -12.87
C VAL A 474 1.14 1.22 -14.04
N SER A 475 1.34 2.50 -13.77
CA SER A 475 1.61 3.58 -14.73
C SER A 475 0.54 3.76 -15.81
N SER A 476 -0.07 4.93 -15.85
CA SER A 476 -0.98 5.36 -16.93
C SER A 476 -0.28 6.07 -18.10
N GLY A 477 1.02 6.30 -17.98
CA GLY A 477 1.81 6.97 -19.00
C GLY A 477 1.95 6.15 -20.29
N THR A 478 2.51 6.76 -21.33
CA THR A 478 2.74 6.10 -22.64
C THR A 478 4.16 6.32 -23.16
N ALA A 479 5.04 6.92 -22.36
CA ALA A 479 6.44 7.09 -22.71
C ALA A 479 7.17 5.75 -22.54
N THR A 480 8.27 5.55 -23.26
CA THR A 480 9.09 4.34 -23.16
C THR A 480 9.53 4.05 -21.71
N ALA A 481 9.85 5.08 -20.94
CA ALA A 481 10.23 4.94 -19.53
C ALA A 481 9.09 4.39 -18.64
N ASP A 482 7.82 4.57 -19.03
CA ASP A 482 6.69 4.11 -18.24
C ASP A 482 6.57 2.59 -18.19
N TYR A 483 7.10 1.88 -19.20
CA TYR A 483 7.08 0.41 -19.28
C TYR A 483 8.10 -0.25 -18.35
N ALA A 484 9.09 0.50 -17.88
CA ALA A 484 10.08 0.04 -16.92
C ALA A 484 9.66 0.29 -15.46
N LYS A 485 8.56 1.03 -15.24
CA LYS A 485 8.03 1.34 -13.91
C LYS A 485 7.43 0.08 -13.29
N GLU A 486 7.73 -0.17 -12.01
CA GLU A 486 7.44 -1.43 -11.35
C GLU A 486 6.78 -1.28 -9.98
N GLN A 487 5.70 -2.00 -9.72
CA GLN A 487 5.23 -2.24 -8.36
C GLN A 487 5.38 -3.72 -8.04
N THR A 488 6.08 -4.03 -6.96
CA THR A 488 6.28 -5.40 -6.47
C THR A 488 5.37 -5.67 -5.28
N PHE A 489 4.74 -6.84 -5.30
CA PHE A 489 4.06 -7.45 -4.17
C PHE A 489 4.84 -8.68 -3.73
N SER A 490 5.55 -8.51 -2.62
CA SER A 490 6.40 -9.53 -2.03
C SER A 490 5.69 -10.39 -0.97
N GLY A 491 4.52 -9.95 -0.49
CA GLY A 491 3.63 -10.79 0.31
C GLY A 491 2.64 -11.60 -0.53
N ALA A 492 1.99 -12.57 0.11
CA ALA A 492 0.99 -13.44 -0.51
C ALA A 492 -0.24 -12.66 -0.99
N ILE A 493 -0.85 -13.10 -2.09
CA ILE A 493 -2.19 -12.69 -2.49
C ILE A 493 -3.19 -13.62 -1.81
N ASP A 494 -4.27 -13.07 -1.27
CA ASP A 494 -5.37 -13.80 -0.65
C ASP A 494 -6.71 -13.36 -1.25
N GLY A 495 -7.65 -14.29 -1.41
CA GLY A 495 -9.00 -14.02 -1.93
C GLY A 495 -9.36 -14.79 -3.20
N GLY A 496 -10.61 -14.62 -3.63
CA GLY A 496 -11.21 -15.32 -4.78
C GLY A 496 -11.51 -14.45 -6.00
N ASP A 497 -11.30 -13.14 -5.89
CA ASP A 497 -11.56 -12.19 -6.97
C ASP A 497 -10.53 -12.30 -8.08
N THR A 498 -10.92 -11.90 -9.30
CA THR A 498 -9.96 -11.83 -10.40
C THR A 498 -9.04 -10.64 -10.20
N LEU A 499 -7.74 -10.88 -10.06
CA LEU A 499 -6.74 -9.82 -10.06
C LEU A 499 -6.59 -9.31 -11.49
N VAL A 500 -6.83 -8.02 -11.72
CA VAL A 500 -6.64 -7.41 -13.04
C VAL A 500 -5.44 -6.48 -13.02
N LYS A 501 -4.43 -6.78 -13.84
CA LYS A 501 -3.28 -5.91 -14.08
C LYS A 501 -3.57 -5.03 -15.30
N ASP A 502 -3.61 -3.72 -15.09
CA ASP A 502 -3.74 -2.69 -16.13
C ASP A 502 -2.55 -1.69 -16.09
N GLY A 503 -2.48 -0.76 -17.04
CA GLY A 503 -1.41 0.22 -17.18
C GLY A 503 -0.15 -0.37 -17.81
N VAL A 504 0.70 0.49 -18.40
CA VAL A 504 1.83 0.04 -19.23
C VAL A 504 3.01 -0.52 -18.42
N GLY A 505 3.07 -0.23 -17.13
CA GLY A 505 4.14 -0.67 -16.24
C GLY A 505 4.04 -2.14 -15.84
N ARG A 506 4.89 -2.52 -14.89
CA ARG A 506 5.14 -3.90 -14.45
C ARG A 506 4.53 -4.12 -13.07
N LEU A 507 3.73 -5.17 -12.92
CA LEU A 507 3.33 -5.69 -11.61
C LEU A 507 4.08 -6.99 -11.36
N VAL A 508 4.86 -7.05 -10.29
CA VAL A 508 5.68 -8.21 -9.94
C VAL A 508 5.11 -8.91 -8.73
N LEU A 509 4.87 -10.20 -8.85
CA LEU A 509 4.35 -11.05 -7.80
C LEU A 509 5.44 -12.03 -7.36
N THR A 510 5.92 -11.91 -6.12
CA THR A 510 7.01 -12.76 -5.61
C THR A 510 6.55 -13.58 -4.39
N GLY A 511 5.50 -13.15 -3.69
CA GLY A 511 4.93 -13.87 -2.56
C GLY A 511 4.23 -15.19 -2.93
N ASP A 512 4.39 -16.21 -2.09
CA ASP A 512 3.68 -17.50 -2.21
C ASP A 512 2.18 -17.31 -1.99
N SER A 513 1.37 -17.62 -3.00
CA SER A 513 -0.09 -17.46 -2.98
C SER A 513 -0.83 -18.78 -3.20
N THR A 514 -0.17 -19.94 -3.10
CA THR A 514 -0.69 -21.24 -3.62
C THR A 514 -1.95 -21.67 -2.88
N THR A 515 -2.02 -21.31 -1.60
CA THR A 515 -3.08 -21.79 -0.70
C THR A 515 -4.11 -20.72 -0.37
N SER A 516 -3.83 -19.45 -0.68
CA SER A 516 -4.66 -18.29 -0.33
C SER A 516 -5.35 -17.67 -1.54
N PHE A 517 -4.73 -17.68 -2.71
CA PHE A 517 -5.31 -17.10 -3.91
C PHE A 517 -6.04 -18.14 -4.77
N THR A 518 -7.36 -18.05 -4.77
CA THR A 518 -8.25 -18.96 -5.51
C THR A 518 -8.84 -18.33 -6.78
N GLY A 519 -8.55 -17.03 -7.00
CA GLY A 519 -9.00 -16.28 -8.17
C GLY A 519 -8.18 -16.57 -9.44
N ASN A 520 -8.44 -15.77 -10.47
CA ASN A 520 -7.67 -15.79 -11.73
C ASN A 520 -6.98 -14.45 -11.93
N ILE A 521 -6.06 -14.37 -12.90
CA ILE A 521 -5.39 -13.12 -13.24
C ILE A 521 -5.72 -12.74 -14.68
N THR A 522 -6.06 -11.47 -14.89
CA THR A 522 -6.22 -10.88 -16.22
C THR A 522 -5.17 -9.80 -16.43
N VAL A 523 -4.45 -9.86 -17.54
CA VAL A 523 -3.51 -8.81 -17.97
C VAL A 523 -4.19 -7.99 -19.07
N GLU A 524 -4.66 -6.80 -18.71
CA GLU A 524 -5.30 -5.85 -19.62
C GLU A 524 -4.30 -4.94 -20.34
N ASP A 525 -3.19 -4.58 -19.67
CA ASP A 525 -2.06 -3.89 -20.31
C ASP A 525 -0.74 -4.08 -19.53
N GLY A 526 0.36 -3.75 -20.19
CA GLY A 526 1.71 -3.78 -19.62
C GLY A 526 2.23 -5.19 -19.38
N THR A 527 2.96 -5.38 -18.27
CA THR A 527 3.59 -6.67 -17.93
C THR A 527 3.18 -7.14 -16.54
N LEU A 528 2.79 -8.41 -16.47
CA LEU A 528 2.73 -9.17 -15.22
C LEU A 528 3.99 -10.02 -15.12
N VAL A 529 4.70 -9.92 -14.01
CA VAL A 529 5.91 -10.70 -13.74
C VAL A 529 5.63 -11.65 -12.59
N ILE A 530 5.96 -12.92 -12.80
CA ILE A 530 5.84 -13.97 -11.80
C ILE A 530 7.27 -14.29 -11.34
N GLY A 531 7.57 -13.92 -10.10
CA GLY A 531 8.86 -14.13 -9.42
C GLY A 531 9.84 -12.97 -9.54
N ASP A 532 10.97 -13.09 -8.84
CA ASP A 532 12.03 -12.08 -8.80
C ASP A 532 13.40 -12.58 -9.29
N GLY A 533 13.54 -13.86 -9.65
CA GLY A 533 14.82 -14.43 -10.04
C GLY A 533 15.53 -15.21 -8.94
N SER A 534 15.09 -15.08 -7.69
CA SER A 534 15.56 -15.90 -6.58
C SER A 534 14.97 -17.30 -6.70
N SER A 535 15.66 -18.33 -6.20
CA SER A 535 15.18 -19.73 -6.26
C SER A 535 13.91 -20.01 -5.44
N ASP A 536 13.27 -18.94 -4.95
CA ASP A 536 12.34 -18.94 -3.85
C ASP A 536 10.96 -18.33 -4.24
N GLY A 537 10.80 -17.73 -5.43
CA GLY A 537 9.47 -17.52 -6.03
C GLY A 537 9.12 -18.74 -6.89
N THR A 538 7.89 -19.12 -7.17
CA THR A 538 6.56 -18.52 -7.09
C THR A 538 5.59 -19.67 -6.85
N ASN A 539 4.46 -19.39 -6.22
CA ASN A 539 3.46 -20.41 -5.93
C ASN A 539 2.09 -19.79 -6.22
N LEU A 540 1.80 -19.42 -7.46
CA LEU A 540 0.40 -19.43 -7.87
C LEU A 540 -0.03 -20.90 -7.98
N ASP A 541 -1.26 -21.20 -7.60
CA ASP A 541 -1.79 -22.55 -7.71
C ASP A 541 -1.91 -22.96 -9.19
N ASN A 542 -1.74 -24.26 -9.47
CA ASN A 542 -1.83 -24.77 -10.82
C ASN A 542 -3.25 -24.67 -11.42
N ASP A 543 -4.27 -24.46 -10.58
CA ASP A 543 -5.65 -24.22 -11.00
C ASP A 543 -5.90 -22.77 -11.39
N ASN A 544 -5.02 -21.82 -11.04
CA ASN A 544 -5.16 -20.44 -11.49
C ASN A 544 -4.99 -20.37 -13.02
N THR A 545 -5.75 -19.47 -13.65
CA THR A 545 -5.60 -19.14 -15.07
C THR A 545 -5.14 -17.69 -15.21
N ILE A 546 -4.14 -17.47 -16.07
CA ILE A 546 -3.71 -16.14 -16.50
C ILE A 546 -4.25 -15.91 -17.92
N THR A 547 -5.16 -14.94 -18.07
CA THR A 547 -5.66 -14.49 -19.38
C THR A 547 -5.00 -13.18 -19.76
N ILE A 548 -4.38 -13.13 -20.93
CA ILE A 548 -3.68 -11.95 -21.42
C ILE A 548 -4.52 -11.34 -22.53
N ASN A 549 -5.14 -10.18 -22.25
CA ASN A 549 -5.83 -9.42 -23.29
C ASN A 549 -4.83 -8.66 -24.14
N LYS A 550 -3.99 -7.86 -23.49
CA LYS A 550 -2.96 -7.07 -24.14
C LYS A 550 -1.79 -6.93 -23.16
N GLY A 551 -0.58 -7.18 -23.64
CA GLY A 551 0.63 -7.11 -22.81
C GLY A 551 1.36 -8.44 -22.71
N LYS A 552 2.11 -8.60 -21.63
CA LYS A 552 3.05 -9.71 -21.46
C LYS A 552 2.91 -10.39 -20.10
N LEU A 553 2.93 -11.72 -20.10
CA LEU A 553 3.27 -12.53 -18.94
C LEU A 553 4.77 -12.85 -18.99
N GLU A 554 5.51 -12.41 -17.97
CA GLU A 554 6.94 -12.67 -17.82
C GLU A 554 7.17 -13.63 -16.66
N ILE A 555 7.90 -14.72 -16.91
CA ILE A 555 8.35 -15.63 -15.86
C ILE A 555 9.80 -15.30 -15.54
N ALA A 556 10.09 -14.88 -14.30
CA ALA A 556 11.43 -14.44 -13.92
C ALA A 556 12.46 -15.59 -14.00
N ASP A 557 13.75 -15.28 -13.87
CA ASP A 557 14.78 -16.34 -13.92
C ASP A 557 14.62 -17.33 -12.76
N ASN A 558 15.07 -18.57 -12.90
CA ASN A 558 14.93 -19.63 -11.86
C ASN A 558 13.49 -19.97 -11.41
N GLU A 559 12.48 -19.32 -11.97
CA GLU A 559 11.07 -19.56 -11.69
C GLU A 559 10.50 -20.71 -12.51
N SER A 560 9.47 -21.37 -11.98
CA SER A 560 8.75 -22.45 -12.69
C SER A 560 7.26 -22.43 -12.38
N VAL A 561 6.45 -22.23 -13.42
CA VAL A 561 4.99 -22.19 -13.30
C VAL A 561 4.33 -23.35 -14.06
N THR A 562 3.26 -23.89 -13.49
CA THR A 562 2.47 -25.00 -14.09
C THR A 562 1.04 -24.61 -14.46
N LEU A 563 0.63 -23.38 -14.10
CA LEU A 563 -0.67 -22.80 -14.39
C LEU A 563 -0.96 -22.67 -15.89
N THR A 564 -2.22 -22.38 -16.20
CA THR A 564 -2.66 -22.12 -17.59
C THR A 564 -2.46 -20.65 -17.95
N ALA A 565 -1.72 -20.38 -19.03
CA ALA A 565 -1.61 -19.05 -19.62
C ALA A 565 -2.23 -19.05 -21.04
N GLN A 566 -3.12 -18.10 -21.30
CA GLN A 566 -3.90 -18.02 -22.55
C GLN A 566 -4.08 -16.58 -23.01
N GLY A 567 -4.24 -16.37 -24.33
CA GLY A 567 -4.67 -15.09 -24.88
C GLY A 567 -6.19 -14.90 -24.74
N SER A 568 -6.62 -13.64 -24.72
CA SER A 568 -8.05 -13.30 -24.78
C SER A 568 -8.59 -13.42 -26.21
N SER A 569 -9.92 -13.48 -26.35
CA SER A 569 -10.60 -13.39 -27.65
C SER A 569 -10.65 -11.98 -28.25
N GLY A 570 -10.02 -11.01 -27.59
CA GLY A 570 -9.99 -9.60 -27.97
C GLY A 570 -9.03 -9.30 -29.12
N SER A 571 -8.98 -8.02 -29.52
CA SER A 571 -8.01 -7.54 -30.52
C SER A 571 -6.67 -7.11 -29.91
N GLY A 572 -6.47 -7.35 -28.61
CA GLY A 572 -5.20 -7.07 -27.95
C GLY A 572 -4.13 -8.06 -28.39
N LYS A 573 -2.90 -7.82 -27.97
CA LYS A 573 -1.79 -8.72 -28.23
C LYS A 573 -1.31 -9.38 -26.96
N SER A 574 -1.41 -10.70 -26.93
CA SER A 574 -0.96 -11.52 -25.83
C SER A 574 0.47 -12.03 -26.06
N MET A 575 1.30 -11.94 -25.02
CA MET A 575 2.71 -12.34 -25.11
C MET A 575 3.13 -13.13 -23.88
N ILE A 576 3.97 -14.15 -24.06
CA ILE A 576 4.68 -14.83 -22.98
C ILE A 576 6.18 -14.62 -23.14
N GLY A 577 6.89 -14.42 -22.03
CA GLY A 577 8.33 -14.19 -22.04
C GLY A 577 9.02 -14.43 -20.72
N GLY A 578 10.19 -13.81 -20.57
CA GLY A 578 11.05 -13.95 -19.40
C GLY A 578 12.16 -14.98 -19.59
N LYS A 579 12.70 -15.47 -18.47
CA LYS A 579 13.85 -16.39 -18.43
C LYS A 579 13.55 -17.70 -17.70
N GLY A 580 12.42 -17.79 -17.02
CA GLY A 580 12.03 -18.98 -16.25
C GLY A 580 11.42 -20.09 -17.09
N THR A 581 10.61 -20.91 -16.42
CA THR A 581 9.98 -22.09 -17.00
C THR A 581 8.45 -22.02 -16.91
N ILE A 582 7.77 -22.34 -18.01
CA ILE A 582 6.32 -22.56 -18.05
C ILE A 582 6.01 -23.97 -18.59
N SER A 583 5.03 -24.64 -17.99
CA SER A 583 4.69 -26.02 -18.34
C SER A 583 4.18 -26.15 -19.78
N THR A 584 3.05 -25.52 -20.10
CA THR A 584 2.43 -25.66 -21.43
C THR A 584 2.02 -24.29 -21.95
N VAL A 585 2.36 -24.02 -23.20
CA VAL A 585 1.93 -22.81 -23.91
C VAL A 585 1.44 -23.23 -25.29
N THR A 586 0.30 -22.66 -25.71
CA THR A 586 -0.17 -22.73 -27.08
C THR A 586 -0.12 -21.34 -27.68
N ILE A 587 0.67 -21.17 -28.74
CA ILE A 587 0.71 -19.92 -29.51
C ILE A 587 0.01 -20.06 -30.84
N GLY A 588 -0.70 -19.02 -31.27
CA GLY A 588 -1.54 -19.02 -32.47
C GLY A 588 -2.44 -17.78 -32.53
N ASP A 589 -3.28 -17.68 -33.57
CA ASP A 589 -4.24 -16.59 -33.75
C ASP A 589 -5.70 -16.98 -33.41
N ALA A 590 -5.93 -18.19 -32.89
CA ALA A 590 -7.26 -18.61 -32.47
C ALA A 590 -7.60 -18.13 -31.05
N SER A 591 -8.89 -18.06 -30.75
CA SER A 591 -9.38 -17.66 -29.43
C SER A 591 -8.83 -18.59 -28.33
N GLY A 592 -8.21 -18.01 -27.31
CA GLY A 592 -7.61 -18.75 -26.19
C GLY A 592 -6.15 -19.17 -26.44
N GLU A 593 -5.58 -18.81 -27.58
CA GLU A 593 -4.15 -19.00 -27.88
C GLU A 593 -3.39 -17.71 -27.60
N VAL A 594 -2.11 -17.82 -27.27
CA VAL A 594 -1.23 -16.64 -27.07
C VAL A 594 -0.64 -16.22 -28.40
N ASP A 595 -0.64 -14.94 -28.73
CA ASP A 595 -0.21 -14.48 -30.04
C ASP A 595 1.31 -14.59 -30.22
N TYR A 596 2.10 -14.22 -29.20
CA TYR A 596 3.56 -14.13 -29.28
C TYR A 596 4.29 -14.84 -28.14
N ILE A 597 5.50 -15.32 -28.46
CA ILE A 597 6.53 -15.64 -27.48
C ILE A 597 7.73 -14.71 -27.66
N SER A 598 8.22 -14.13 -26.57
CA SER A 598 9.34 -13.18 -26.56
C SER A 598 10.15 -13.35 -25.26
N PRO A 599 11.20 -14.19 -25.28
CA PRO A 599 12.11 -14.38 -24.16
C PRO A 599 12.73 -13.08 -23.66
N GLY A 600 13.23 -13.10 -22.42
CA GLY A 600 13.79 -11.92 -21.75
C GLY A 600 12.71 -10.91 -21.38
N ARG A 601 13.13 -9.69 -21.04
CA ARG A 601 12.24 -8.61 -20.58
C ARG A 601 11.57 -7.84 -21.71
N GLY A 602 12.14 -7.84 -22.91
CA GLY A 602 11.69 -6.96 -23.98
C GLY A 602 10.21 -7.12 -24.36
N ILE A 603 9.55 -6.02 -24.69
CA ILE A 603 8.12 -5.96 -25.04
C ILE A 603 8.00 -5.44 -26.47
N SER A 604 7.20 -6.13 -27.30
CA SER A 604 6.90 -5.74 -28.69
C SER A 604 5.86 -4.62 -28.74
N SER A 605 6.26 -3.44 -29.21
CA SER A 605 5.50 -2.19 -29.06
C SER A 605 4.14 -2.07 -29.77
N SER A 606 3.88 -2.87 -30.78
CA SER A 606 2.55 -2.83 -31.37
C SER A 606 1.66 -3.70 -30.53
N LEU A 607 1.16 -3.21 -29.39
CA LEU A 607 0.14 -3.91 -28.60
C LEU A 607 -1.24 -3.93 -29.31
N THR A 608 -1.29 -3.37 -30.52
CA THR A 608 -2.32 -3.60 -31.55
C THR A 608 -1.80 -4.62 -32.56
N PRO A 609 -2.63 -5.45 -33.22
CA PRO A 609 -2.20 -6.48 -34.16
C PRO A 609 -1.46 -5.90 -35.38
N SER A 610 -0.15 -5.65 -35.23
CA SER A 610 0.75 -5.33 -36.33
C SER A 610 2.01 -6.14 -36.13
N GLN A 611 2.57 -6.68 -37.20
CA GLN A 611 3.76 -7.55 -37.10
C GLN A 611 5.03 -6.77 -36.69
N LYS A 612 4.96 -5.45 -36.46
CA LYS A 612 6.13 -4.57 -36.18
C LYS A 612 6.58 -4.77 -34.73
N GLY A 613 7.79 -5.29 -34.56
CA GLY A 613 8.43 -5.38 -33.25
C GLY A 613 9.31 -4.18 -32.97
N VAL A 614 9.16 -3.58 -31.80
CA VAL A 614 10.11 -2.60 -31.22
C VAL A 614 10.22 -2.95 -29.76
N ASN A 615 11.44 -2.97 -29.21
CA ASN A 615 11.64 -3.17 -27.78
C ASN A 615 11.40 -1.87 -27.00
N ILE A 616 10.33 -1.83 -26.19
CA ILE A 616 9.97 -0.63 -25.41
C ILE A 616 10.42 -0.72 -23.94
N ASP A 617 10.47 -1.90 -23.31
CA ASP A 617 11.10 -2.09 -21.99
C ASP A 617 12.60 -2.41 -22.17
N ALA A 618 13.31 -1.49 -22.83
CA ALA A 618 14.72 -1.65 -23.15
C ALA A 618 15.56 -1.71 -21.87
N SER A 619 16.07 -2.90 -21.58
CA SER A 619 16.97 -3.17 -20.47
C SER A 619 18.11 -4.10 -20.88
N THR A 620 19.14 -4.21 -20.05
CA THR A 620 20.23 -5.19 -20.24
C THR A 620 19.74 -6.64 -20.29
N ASP A 621 18.53 -6.89 -19.78
CA ASP A 621 17.84 -8.18 -19.73
C ASP A 621 16.80 -8.36 -20.84
N SER A 622 16.86 -7.53 -21.89
CA SER A 622 15.97 -7.67 -23.05
C SER A 622 16.10 -9.04 -23.70
N ILE A 623 17.33 -9.56 -23.79
CA ILE A 623 17.61 -10.93 -24.22
C ILE A 623 17.36 -11.92 -23.09
N GLY A 624 16.76 -13.07 -23.39
CA GLY A 624 16.58 -14.12 -22.40
C GLY A 624 16.52 -15.55 -22.94
N ALA A 625 16.42 -16.48 -21.97
CA ALA A 625 16.38 -17.92 -22.20
C ALA A 625 15.11 -18.54 -21.60
N LEU A 626 13.96 -18.36 -22.24
CA LEU A 626 12.69 -18.91 -21.75
C LEU A 626 12.64 -20.43 -21.94
N THR A 627 12.05 -21.15 -21.00
CA THR A 627 11.79 -22.60 -21.13
C THR A 627 10.30 -22.89 -21.15
N VAL A 628 9.81 -23.58 -22.19
CA VAL A 628 8.43 -24.06 -22.30
C VAL A 628 8.42 -25.57 -22.38
N THR A 629 7.90 -26.29 -21.38
CA THR A 629 7.99 -27.77 -21.40
C THR A 629 7.27 -28.36 -22.61
N THR A 630 6.03 -27.94 -22.88
CA THR A 630 5.29 -28.28 -24.10
C THR A 630 4.84 -27.02 -24.82
N LEU A 631 5.42 -26.77 -25.99
CA LEU A 631 5.02 -25.67 -26.86
C LEU A 631 4.19 -26.22 -28.03
N ASN A 632 2.94 -25.76 -28.12
CA ASN A 632 2.11 -25.95 -29.31
C ASN A 632 2.20 -24.67 -30.14
N TRP A 633 2.75 -24.77 -31.35
CA TRP A 633 2.89 -23.65 -32.26
C TRP A 633 1.92 -23.85 -33.42
N ASN A 634 0.80 -23.14 -33.34
CA ASN A 634 -0.26 -23.14 -34.32
C ASN A 634 -0.08 -22.00 -35.33
N SER A 635 -0.88 -22.02 -36.40
CA SER A 635 -0.90 -20.94 -37.38
C SER A 635 -1.15 -19.58 -36.71
N GLY A 636 -0.50 -18.54 -37.22
CA GLY A 636 -0.62 -17.17 -36.69
C GLY A 636 0.20 -16.87 -35.44
N GLY A 637 0.75 -17.88 -34.76
CA GLY A 637 1.63 -17.69 -33.60
C GLY A 637 3.02 -17.18 -34.01
N VAL A 638 3.59 -16.27 -33.23
CA VAL A 638 4.82 -15.56 -33.60
C VAL A 638 5.92 -15.70 -32.55
N PHE A 639 7.17 -15.88 -32.98
CA PHE A 639 8.34 -15.72 -32.13
C PHE A 639 9.03 -14.38 -32.42
N ASP A 640 8.96 -13.45 -31.47
CA ASP A 640 9.74 -12.22 -31.47
C ASP A 640 11.14 -12.51 -30.92
N TRP A 641 12.10 -12.66 -31.85
CA TRP A 641 13.48 -13.03 -31.55
C TRP A 641 14.40 -11.82 -31.61
N GLN A 642 15.12 -11.56 -30.51
CA GLN A 642 16.05 -10.45 -30.38
C GLN A 642 17.51 -10.92 -30.47
N ILE A 643 18.36 -10.06 -31.02
CA ILE A 643 19.80 -10.28 -31.14
C ILE A 643 20.55 -8.98 -30.85
N LYS A 644 21.58 -9.07 -30.00
CA LYS A 644 22.53 -7.97 -29.75
C LYS A 644 23.92 -8.21 -30.29
N ASP A 645 24.33 -9.48 -30.48
CA ASP A 645 25.63 -9.84 -31.03
C ASP A 645 25.53 -10.75 -32.25
N PHE A 646 26.09 -10.32 -33.38
CA PHE A 646 26.14 -11.08 -34.62
C PHE A 646 27.39 -11.98 -34.72
N ASP A 647 27.70 -12.74 -33.68
CA ASP A 647 28.76 -13.76 -33.70
C ASP A 647 28.23 -15.10 -33.17
N PRO A 648 27.69 -15.98 -34.03
CA PRO A 648 27.14 -17.26 -33.58
C PRO A 648 28.21 -18.22 -33.04
N SER A 649 29.50 -17.95 -33.28
CA SER A 649 30.61 -18.80 -32.84
C SER A 649 31.26 -18.33 -31.53
N GLY A 650 31.27 -17.02 -31.29
CA GLY A 650 31.83 -16.37 -30.10
C GLY A 650 30.79 -15.94 -29.07
N GLY A 651 29.53 -15.76 -29.48
CA GLY A 651 28.42 -15.37 -28.61
C GLY A 651 27.67 -16.56 -28.00
N THR A 652 26.76 -16.25 -27.08
CA THR A 652 26.02 -17.21 -26.26
C THR A 652 24.52 -17.05 -26.41
N ALA A 653 23.84 -18.12 -26.84
CA ALA A 653 22.38 -18.18 -26.90
C ALA A 653 21.75 -17.99 -25.51
N GLY A 654 20.73 -17.14 -25.41
CA GLY A 654 20.10 -16.75 -24.15
C GLY A 654 20.72 -15.52 -23.48
N THR A 655 21.88 -15.07 -23.97
CA THR A 655 22.59 -13.89 -23.44
C THR A 655 22.81 -12.84 -24.53
N ASP A 656 23.26 -13.28 -25.71
CA ASP A 656 23.60 -12.43 -26.86
C ASP A 656 22.52 -12.41 -27.95
N TRP A 657 21.65 -13.41 -27.93
CA TRP A 657 20.39 -13.46 -28.67
C TRP A 657 19.40 -14.36 -27.93
N ASP A 658 18.13 -14.21 -28.22
CA ASP A 658 17.08 -14.96 -27.52
C ASP A 658 17.18 -16.45 -27.77
N LYS A 659 16.87 -17.21 -26.73
CA LYS A 659 16.79 -18.66 -26.78
C LYS A 659 15.48 -19.12 -26.18
N LEU A 660 14.81 -20.03 -26.88
CA LEU A 660 13.62 -20.69 -26.40
C LEU A 660 13.88 -22.19 -26.26
N ASN A 661 13.89 -22.67 -25.02
CA ASN A 661 14.04 -24.07 -24.70
C ASN A 661 12.70 -24.78 -24.65
N PHE A 662 12.67 -26.06 -25.01
CA PHE A 662 11.46 -26.88 -24.89
C PHE A 662 11.76 -28.35 -24.58
N THR A 663 10.80 -29.07 -23.99
CA THR A 663 10.87 -30.55 -23.98
C THR A 663 10.21 -31.10 -25.23
N THR A 664 8.97 -30.67 -25.52
CA THR A 664 8.19 -31.05 -26.70
C THR A 664 7.75 -29.81 -27.48
N LEU A 665 8.01 -29.80 -28.78
CA LEU A 665 7.53 -28.78 -29.71
C LEU A 665 6.60 -29.42 -30.73
N ASN A 666 5.36 -28.97 -30.76
CA ASN A 666 4.31 -29.41 -31.68
C ASN A 666 4.02 -28.30 -32.68
N PHE A 667 4.48 -28.47 -33.91
CA PHE A 667 4.06 -27.61 -35.01
C PHE A 667 2.71 -28.07 -35.56
N GLU A 668 1.79 -27.14 -35.82
CA GLU A 668 0.56 -27.46 -36.54
C GLU A 668 0.87 -27.95 -37.97
N SER A 669 0.27 -29.07 -38.37
CA SER A 669 0.62 -29.72 -39.63
C SER A 669 0.25 -28.87 -40.85
N GLY A 670 1.23 -28.62 -41.72
CA GLY A 670 1.01 -27.95 -43.00
C GLY A 670 0.93 -26.42 -42.93
N GLN A 671 1.27 -25.84 -41.78
CA GLN A 671 1.32 -24.39 -41.59
C GLN A 671 2.73 -23.82 -41.74
N THR A 672 2.82 -22.50 -41.76
CA THR A 672 4.07 -21.73 -41.67
C THR A 672 4.12 -20.99 -40.34
N PHE A 673 5.31 -20.83 -39.78
CA PHE A 673 5.52 -20.23 -38.45
C PHE A 673 6.27 -18.91 -38.57
N ASP A 674 5.79 -17.89 -37.89
CA ASP A 674 6.29 -16.53 -38.06
C ASP A 674 7.41 -16.23 -37.07
N ILE A 675 8.52 -15.68 -37.56
CA ILE A 675 9.64 -15.20 -36.74
C ILE A 675 9.93 -13.75 -37.10
N ASN A 676 9.93 -12.88 -36.10
CA ASN A 676 10.39 -11.51 -36.24
C ASN A 676 11.83 -11.42 -35.71
N ILE A 677 12.70 -10.74 -36.48
CA ILE A 677 14.09 -10.53 -36.11
C ILE A 677 14.29 -9.08 -35.70
N LEU A 678 14.74 -8.89 -34.45
CA LEU A 678 14.91 -7.59 -33.82
C LEU A 678 16.36 -7.39 -33.41
N ALA A 679 17.00 -6.36 -33.97
CA ALA A 679 18.33 -5.94 -33.54
C ALA A 679 18.24 -4.99 -32.34
N VAL A 680 18.93 -5.33 -31.25
CA VAL A 680 19.01 -4.52 -30.04
C VAL A 680 20.47 -4.25 -29.67
N GLN A 681 20.72 -3.18 -28.93
CA GLN A 681 22.01 -2.86 -28.36
C GLN A 681 22.19 -3.57 -27.02
N ASN A 682 23.36 -3.39 -26.38
CA ASN A 682 23.66 -3.97 -25.06
C ASN A 682 22.75 -3.46 -23.94
N ASP A 683 22.15 -2.28 -24.10
CA ASP A 683 21.17 -1.70 -23.18
C ASP A 683 19.72 -2.11 -23.52
N GLY A 684 19.53 -3.00 -24.52
CA GLY A 684 18.22 -3.44 -24.97
C GLY A 684 17.53 -2.50 -25.96
N THR A 685 18.02 -1.28 -26.15
CA THR A 685 17.39 -0.35 -27.09
C THR A 685 17.54 -0.84 -28.53
N ALA A 686 16.58 -0.56 -29.40
CA ALA A 686 16.70 -0.92 -30.80
C ALA A 686 17.92 -0.24 -31.45
N GLY A 687 18.75 -1.00 -32.15
CA GLY A 687 19.96 -0.45 -32.77
C GLY A 687 20.89 -1.50 -33.33
N ASN A 688 22.06 -1.05 -33.77
CA ASN A 688 23.03 -1.92 -34.43
C ASN A 688 23.63 -2.95 -33.47
N VAL A 689 23.78 -4.18 -33.95
CA VAL A 689 24.35 -5.30 -33.21
C VAL A 689 25.88 -5.16 -33.06
N SER A 690 26.44 -5.72 -31.98
CA SER A 690 27.86 -6.00 -31.92
C SER A 690 28.27 -6.98 -33.01
N ASN A 691 29.54 -6.90 -33.42
CA ASN A 691 30.09 -7.72 -34.50
C ASN A 691 29.31 -7.64 -35.83
N ASN A 692 28.66 -6.50 -36.12
CA ASN A 692 27.93 -6.30 -37.38
C ASN A 692 28.77 -6.58 -38.65
N SER A 693 30.10 -6.52 -38.59
CA SER A 693 30.97 -6.93 -39.70
C SER A 693 30.81 -8.40 -40.10
N ASN A 694 30.24 -9.23 -39.23
CA ASN A 694 29.98 -10.64 -39.52
C ASN A 694 28.73 -10.86 -40.37
N THR A 695 27.91 -9.83 -40.61
CA THR A 695 26.77 -9.88 -41.55
C THR A 695 27.19 -10.04 -43.02
N TRP A 696 28.48 -10.10 -43.30
CA TRP A 696 29.04 -10.44 -44.61
C TRP A 696 29.44 -11.93 -44.72
N ASN A 697 29.29 -12.70 -43.65
CA ASN A 697 29.59 -14.12 -43.62
C ASN A 697 28.35 -14.96 -43.99
N GLU A 698 28.59 -16.23 -44.31
CA GLU A 698 27.55 -17.23 -44.55
C GLU A 698 27.42 -18.21 -43.38
N TYR A 699 26.21 -18.37 -42.88
CA TYR A 699 25.81 -19.30 -41.84
C TYR A 699 24.67 -20.15 -42.36
N ALA A 700 24.93 -21.41 -42.72
CA ALA A 700 24.00 -22.23 -43.52
C ALA A 700 23.49 -23.50 -42.81
N THR A 701 24.11 -23.88 -41.69
CA THR A 701 23.77 -25.10 -40.95
C THR A 701 23.77 -24.81 -39.43
N ASN A 702 24.23 -25.77 -38.62
CA ASN A 702 24.49 -25.60 -37.19
C ASN A 702 25.59 -24.57 -36.83
N ASN A 703 26.15 -23.84 -37.80
CA ASN A 703 27.01 -22.68 -37.56
C ASN A 703 26.23 -21.36 -37.44
N GLY A 704 24.89 -21.39 -37.58
CA GLY A 704 24.00 -20.25 -37.35
C GLY A 704 23.65 -20.03 -35.87
N PHE A 705 22.67 -19.17 -35.61
CA PHE A 705 22.29 -18.76 -34.27
C PHE A 705 21.31 -19.76 -33.64
N LEU A 706 21.73 -20.48 -32.59
CA LEU A 706 20.86 -21.40 -31.86
C LEU A 706 19.74 -20.62 -31.16
N PHE A 707 18.50 -20.74 -31.65
CA PHE A 707 17.35 -20.00 -31.13
C PHE A 707 16.27 -20.89 -30.53
N LEU A 708 16.19 -22.17 -30.94
CA LEU A 708 15.35 -23.18 -30.31
C LEU A 708 16.17 -24.40 -29.90
N GLN A 709 15.93 -24.93 -28.72
CA GLN A 709 16.58 -26.15 -28.23
C GLN A 709 15.61 -27.02 -27.45
N GLY A 710 15.54 -28.31 -27.79
CA GLY A 710 14.77 -29.26 -27.01
C GLY A 710 15.03 -30.71 -27.33
N THR A 711 14.06 -31.58 -27.02
CA THR A 711 14.20 -33.03 -27.18
C THR A 711 13.31 -33.61 -28.28
N THR A 712 12.02 -33.28 -28.26
CA THR A 712 11.02 -33.87 -29.16
C THR A 712 10.41 -32.80 -30.04
N VAL A 713 10.48 -32.99 -31.36
CA VAL A 713 9.84 -32.11 -32.34
C VAL A 713 8.89 -32.93 -33.18
N ASN A 714 7.64 -32.52 -33.23
CA ASN A 714 6.61 -33.15 -34.04
C ASN A 714 6.33 -32.32 -35.30
N ASN A 715 5.96 -33.00 -36.38
CA ASN A 715 5.51 -32.41 -37.65
C ASN A 715 6.56 -31.59 -38.43
N LEU A 716 7.86 -31.80 -38.17
CA LEU A 716 8.94 -31.16 -38.94
C LEU A 716 10.19 -32.06 -39.04
N SER A 717 10.77 -32.19 -40.23
CA SER A 717 11.96 -33.00 -40.51
C SER A 717 13.27 -32.24 -40.29
N ASP A 718 14.38 -32.95 -40.05
CA ASP A 718 15.72 -32.35 -39.99
C ASP A 718 16.20 -31.80 -41.34
N GLY A 719 17.16 -30.87 -41.30
CA GLY A 719 17.75 -30.21 -42.46
C GLY A 719 17.33 -28.74 -42.61
N ASP A 720 17.40 -28.22 -43.83
CA ASP A 720 16.87 -26.89 -44.15
C ASP A 720 15.34 -26.92 -44.14
N VAL A 721 14.75 -26.19 -43.19
CA VAL A 721 13.31 -26.09 -42.97
C VAL A 721 12.79 -24.68 -43.23
N THR A 722 13.57 -23.84 -43.92
CA THR A 722 13.25 -22.44 -44.19
C THR A 722 11.85 -22.25 -44.80
N SER A 723 11.40 -23.17 -45.66
CA SER A 723 10.06 -23.10 -46.27
C SER A 723 8.88 -23.25 -45.29
N SER A 724 9.14 -23.68 -44.06
CA SER A 724 8.14 -23.79 -42.98
C SER A 724 8.07 -22.54 -42.11
N PHE A 725 8.91 -21.53 -42.35
CA PHE A 725 8.96 -20.31 -41.57
C PHE A 725 8.78 -19.07 -42.44
N ASN A 726 8.00 -18.10 -41.96
CA ASN A 726 8.00 -16.76 -42.51
C ASN A 726 8.90 -15.90 -41.63
N ILE A 727 10.07 -15.54 -42.14
CA ILE A 727 11.02 -14.71 -41.40
C ILE A 727 10.89 -13.27 -41.84
N ARG A 728 10.62 -12.40 -40.87
CA ARG A 728 10.54 -10.97 -41.06
C ARG A 728 11.79 -10.30 -40.48
N SER A 729 12.55 -9.63 -41.34
CA SER A 729 13.84 -9.01 -41.00
C SER A 729 13.94 -7.53 -41.40
N ASP A 730 12.83 -6.89 -41.78
CA ASP A 730 12.81 -5.47 -42.18
C ASP A 730 13.30 -4.54 -41.06
N ASP A 731 12.89 -4.81 -39.81
CA ASP A 731 13.30 -4.02 -38.65
C ASP A 731 14.80 -4.24 -38.35
N PHE A 732 15.29 -5.48 -38.38
CA PHE A 732 16.71 -5.80 -38.28
C PHE A 732 17.55 -5.07 -39.36
N ASN A 733 17.18 -5.19 -40.63
CA ASN A 733 17.89 -4.58 -41.76
C ASN A 733 17.95 -3.05 -41.65
N TYR A 734 16.87 -2.43 -41.16
CA TYR A 734 16.82 -1.00 -40.88
C TYR A 734 17.86 -0.61 -39.82
N GLN A 735 17.94 -1.36 -38.72
CA GLN A 735 18.85 -1.04 -37.60
C GLN A 735 20.33 -1.27 -37.92
N ILE A 736 20.67 -2.32 -38.66
CA ILE A 736 22.06 -2.59 -39.05
C ILE A 736 22.54 -1.76 -40.25
N GLY A 737 21.62 -1.03 -40.90
CA GLY A 737 21.92 -0.04 -41.94
C GLY A 737 22.11 -0.60 -43.35
N HIS A 738 21.74 -1.86 -43.62
CA HIS A 738 21.79 -2.45 -44.96
C HIS A 738 20.88 -3.67 -45.15
N TYR A 739 20.55 -3.98 -46.41
CA TYR A 739 19.60 -5.04 -46.82
C TYR A 739 20.29 -6.27 -47.48
N TYR A 740 21.54 -6.58 -47.15
CA TYR A 740 22.37 -7.53 -47.90
C TYR A 740 22.40 -8.96 -47.35
N GLY A 741 21.28 -9.52 -46.87
CA GLY A 741 21.26 -10.94 -46.53
C GLY A 741 19.87 -11.55 -46.34
N ASP A 742 19.81 -12.85 -46.58
CA ASP A 742 18.61 -13.66 -46.47
C ASP A 742 18.71 -14.58 -45.25
N TRP A 743 17.64 -14.60 -44.46
CA TRP A 743 17.51 -15.45 -43.28
C TRP A 743 16.84 -16.78 -43.63
N GLY A 744 17.19 -17.84 -42.91
CA GLY A 744 16.55 -19.15 -43.00
C GLY A 744 16.56 -19.90 -41.68
N VAL A 745 16.12 -21.16 -41.70
CA VAL A 745 16.09 -22.03 -40.52
C VAL A 745 16.67 -23.41 -40.86
N TYR A 746 17.64 -23.85 -40.07
CA TYR A 746 18.20 -25.19 -40.13
C TYR A 746 17.90 -25.96 -38.85
N LYS A 747 17.38 -27.19 -38.97
CA LYS A 747 17.05 -28.09 -37.87
C LYS A 747 18.02 -29.26 -37.81
N ASP A 748 18.52 -29.57 -36.61
CA ASP A 748 19.36 -30.72 -36.30
C ASP A 748 18.87 -31.40 -35.02
N GLY A 749 18.09 -32.47 -35.17
CA GLY A 749 17.44 -33.14 -34.03
C GLY A 749 16.46 -32.20 -33.31
N GLY A 750 16.69 -31.93 -32.03
CA GLY A 750 15.87 -31.00 -31.24
C GLY A 750 16.33 -29.54 -31.30
N ASN A 751 17.43 -29.22 -31.99
CA ASN A 751 17.98 -27.88 -32.07
C ASN A 751 17.60 -27.20 -33.39
N PHE A 752 17.38 -25.88 -33.34
CA PHE A 752 17.17 -25.05 -34.51
C PHE A 752 18.11 -23.85 -34.52
N TYR A 753 18.59 -23.54 -35.72
CA TYR A 753 19.53 -22.47 -35.96
C TYR A 753 18.92 -21.50 -36.98
N LEU A 754 18.90 -20.21 -36.66
CA LEU A 754 18.67 -19.18 -37.66
C LEU A 754 19.92 -19.10 -38.54
N THR A 755 19.73 -19.35 -39.83
CA THR A 755 20.77 -19.25 -40.85
C THR A 755 20.72 -17.87 -41.50
N TYR A 756 21.85 -17.43 -42.02
CA TYR A 756 21.98 -16.14 -42.69
C TYR A 756 22.96 -16.25 -43.85
N SER A 757 22.53 -15.85 -45.04
CA SER A 757 23.35 -15.83 -46.25
C SER A 757 23.53 -14.40 -46.74
N ALA A 758 24.76 -13.93 -46.77
CA ALA A 758 25.08 -12.59 -47.29
C ALA A 758 24.88 -12.55 -48.82
N VAL A 759 24.17 -11.52 -49.30
CA VAL A 759 24.06 -11.23 -50.73
C VAL A 759 25.40 -10.65 -51.22
N PRO A 760 26.00 -11.14 -52.31
CA PRO A 760 27.27 -10.65 -52.82
C PRO A 760 27.23 -9.13 -53.06
N GLU A 761 28.30 -8.41 -52.72
CA GLU A 761 28.36 -6.95 -52.90
C GLU A 761 27.95 -6.51 -54.32
N PRO A 762 27.32 -5.33 -54.51
CA PRO A 762 27.02 -4.77 -55.83
C PRO A 762 28.26 -4.69 -56.74
N SER A 763 29.45 -4.52 -56.14
CA SER A 763 30.74 -4.53 -56.82
C SER A 763 31.03 -5.88 -57.49
N THR A 764 30.63 -7.00 -56.89
CA THR A 764 30.76 -8.37 -57.43
C THR A 764 29.87 -8.55 -58.63
N TYR A 765 28.61 -8.07 -58.58
CA TYR A 765 27.74 -8.07 -59.75
C TYR A 765 28.29 -7.21 -60.89
N ILE A 766 28.84 -6.02 -60.60
CA ILE A 766 29.46 -5.16 -61.60
C ILE A 766 30.76 -5.77 -62.16
N MET A 767 31.55 -6.46 -61.33
CA MET A 767 32.78 -7.13 -61.76
C MET A 767 32.48 -8.34 -62.63
N VAL A 768 31.50 -9.17 -62.25
CA VAL A 768 31.02 -10.33 -63.03
C VAL A 768 30.39 -9.86 -64.34
N THR A 769 29.57 -8.82 -64.31
CA THR A 769 28.99 -8.21 -65.51
C THR A 769 30.09 -7.61 -66.42
N GLY A 770 31.08 -6.95 -65.83
CA GLY A 770 32.26 -6.44 -66.54
C GLY A 770 33.09 -7.56 -67.17
N LEU A 771 33.23 -8.70 -66.49
CA LEU A 771 33.94 -9.89 -66.97
C LEU A 771 33.22 -10.57 -68.15
N PHE A 772 31.89 -10.50 -68.22
CA PHE A 772 31.12 -10.99 -69.38
C PHE A 772 31.01 -9.98 -70.53
N LEU A 773 30.99 -8.68 -70.23
CA LEU A 773 30.94 -7.62 -71.24
C LEU A 773 32.29 -7.41 -71.95
N LEU A 774 33.43 -7.60 -71.29
CA LEU A 774 34.76 -7.44 -71.88
C LEU A 774 35.05 -8.38 -73.07
N PRO A 775 34.71 -9.69 -73.02
CA PRO A 775 34.77 -10.59 -74.17
C PRO A 775 33.78 -10.20 -75.28
N GLY A 776 32.54 -9.85 -74.93
CA GLY A 776 31.51 -9.44 -75.88
C GLY A 776 31.87 -8.16 -76.64
N TRP A 777 32.45 -7.17 -75.95
CA TRP A 777 32.92 -5.92 -76.56
C TRP A 777 34.15 -6.14 -77.45
N ARG A 778 35.03 -7.09 -77.10
CA ARG A 778 36.15 -7.52 -77.96
C ARG A 778 35.66 -8.23 -79.22
N TRP A 779 34.58 -8.99 -79.15
CA TRP A 779 33.94 -9.64 -80.31
C TRP A 779 33.26 -8.62 -81.24
N ILE A 780 32.52 -7.65 -80.68
CA ILE A 780 31.91 -6.54 -81.44
C ILE A 780 32.96 -5.65 -82.12
N ARG A 781 34.12 -5.40 -81.48
CA ARG A 781 35.24 -4.69 -82.13
C ARG A 781 35.83 -5.48 -83.31
N ARG A 782 35.93 -6.81 -83.23
CA ARG A 782 36.42 -7.64 -84.34
C ARG A 782 35.47 -7.64 -85.54
N LEU A 783 34.15 -7.62 -85.31
CA LEU A 783 33.14 -7.50 -86.37
C LEU A 783 33.16 -6.10 -87.03
N ARG A 784 33.38 -5.02 -86.27
CA ARG A 784 33.53 -3.68 -86.85
C ARG A 784 34.85 -3.48 -87.61
N ALA A 785 35.91 -4.20 -87.24
CA ALA A 785 37.18 -4.16 -87.97
C ALA A 785 37.11 -4.92 -89.31
N THR A 786 36.28 -5.95 -89.42
CA THR A 786 36.02 -6.65 -90.69
C THR A 786 35.08 -5.86 -91.61
N ALA A 787 34.12 -5.12 -91.07
CA ALA A 787 33.24 -4.25 -91.85
C ALA A 787 33.95 -3.01 -92.45
N LYS A 788 35.11 -2.59 -91.93
CA LYS A 788 35.92 -1.49 -92.51
C LYS A 788 36.89 -1.94 -93.61
N GLY A 789 36.96 -3.25 -93.90
CA GLY A 789 37.80 -3.79 -94.98
C GLY A 789 37.19 -3.64 -96.37
N ASP A 790 35.87 -3.43 -96.48
CA ASP A 790 35.14 -3.46 -97.75
C ASP A 790 34.73 -2.06 -98.28
N GLU A 791 35.14 -0.96 -97.64
CA GLU A 791 34.80 0.42 -98.06
C GLU A 791 35.98 1.22 -98.66
N GLN A 792 37.00 0.56 -99.23
CA GLN A 792 37.98 1.22 -100.11
C GLN A 792 38.19 0.48 -101.43
N SER A 793 37.16 0.43 -102.26
CA SER A 793 37.29 0.45 -103.72
C SER A 793 36.02 1.01 -104.38
N GLU A 794 35.90 2.34 -104.45
CA GLU A 794 35.41 3.08 -105.63
C GLU A 794 35.41 4.60 -105.37
N VAL A 795 36.20 5.30 -106.20
CA VAL A 795 36.41 6.75 -106.41
C VAL A 795 37.22 7.53 -105.38
#